data_AF-A0A9D7Q039-F1
#
_entry.id   AF-A0A9D7Q039-F1
#
_cell.length_a   1.000
_cell.length_b   1.000
_cell.length_c   1.000
_cell.angle_alpha   90.00
_cell.angle_beta   90.00
_cell.angle_gamma   90.00
#
_symmetry.space_group_name_H-M   'P 1'
#
loop_
_entity.id
_entity.type
_entity.pdbx_description
1 polymer ?
#
loop_
_entity_poly.entity_id
_entity_poly.type
_entity_poly.pdbx_seq_one_letter_code
_entity_poly.pdbx_strand_id
1 'polypeptide(L)'
;MQKKIQFLVLAVMLLPLIFIIGCGKSSSSLDTGDAAQRVYVKPGEYDEFYSFMSGGFSGQLSVYGIPSGRLFKVIPVFSQNPETGYGYTEETKAMLNTSHGFIPWDDAHHPSLSQSDGLADGKWIFINANNTPRIARIDLKDFETAEILEIPNSAGNHGSPFTTENSEYVVASTRFSLPIPNQDVDIKSYKENFKGTISFIKVNPESGRMNLEFQILAPGFNYDLARAGKGPSHGWAFFTSYNSEQANTLLEINASKNDKDFIAAINWKKAEEYVKAGKAKAMPADYYHNHVDEKTRVAKSEQLKTVMVLDPKDCPGMIYFLPTPKSPHGVDVDPTGEYIVAGGKLATVLPVHSFSKMIKAIDGKKFDGEIDGIPILKYAEVNAGEVQNPGLGPLHTEFDEKGFAYTSAFISSEVVKWKLGTWEVVDRIPVYYSIGHLMVMGGDTKKPFGKYLVALNKITKDRYLPTGPSLTQSAQLIDISGDKMKLLLDFPTIGEPHYAQGIKADILTKDFMKIYKNEDNGNPYATKGEKDAKVVREGNIVRVYMTAARSHFAPDNIEGIKVGDKVYFHVTNLEQDWDVPHGFAVKGMNNSELLIMPGETRTVTWEPKQPGIYPFYCSDFCSALHQEMSGYLRVSPANSNVELKFGTGK
;
A
#
# COMPACT_ATOMS: atom_id res chain seq x y z
N MET A 1 65.66 62.08 -33.26
CA MET A 1 66.28 60.76 -32.99
C MET A 1 65.18 59.72 -32.86
N GLN A 2 65.18 58.74 -33.79
CA GLN A 2 64.70 57.33 -33.68
C GLN A 2 63.34 57.06 -33.01
N LYS A 3 62.37 56.32 -33.58
CA LYS A 3 62.30 55.44 -34.75
C LYS A 3 60.82 55.11 -35.01
N LYS A 4 60.43 55.22 -36.30
CA LYS A 4 59.57 54.34 -37.11
C LYS A 4 58.06 54.19 -36.74
N ILE A 5 57.12 54.73 -37.53
CA ILE A 5 56.69 54.40 -38.92
C ILE A 5 55.68 53.24 -38.93
N GLN A 6 54.36 53.56 -38.99
CA GLN A 6 53.48 53.64 -40.18
C GLN A 6 52.75 52.30 -40.43
N PHE A 7 51.54 52.14 -41.00
CA PHE A 7 50.63 52.87 -41.90
C PHE A 7 49.20 52.30 -41.56
N LEU A 8 48.13 53.09 -41.41
CA LEU A 8 47.20 53.59 -42.47
C LEU A 8 46.16 52.49 -42.87
N VAL A 9 44.85 52.67 -43.10
CA VAL A 9 43.81 53.73 -43.01
C VAL A 9 42.60 53.23 -43.81
N LEU A 10 41.44 53.88 -43.62
CA LEU A 10 40.20 53.87 -44.44
C LEU A 10 39.39 52.55 -44.36
N ALA A 11 38.27 52.50 -43.64
CA ALA A 11 36.95 53.07 -43.94
C ALA A 11 36.27 52.46 -45.17
N VAL A 12 35.12 51.80 -44.95
CA VAL A 12 33.96 51.57 -45.84
C VAL A 12 32.94 50.77 -45.00
N MET A 13 31.90 51.39 -44.43
CA MET A 13 30.50 51.36 -44.91
C MET A 13 30.05 50.05 -45.57
N LEU A 14 28.98 49.45 -45.06
CA LEU A 14 27.78 48.97 -45.80
C LEU A 14 27.16 47.73 -45.12
N LEU A 15 25.91 47.90 -44.68
CA LEU A 15 24.93 46.81 -44.67
C LEU A 15 24.76 46.25 -46.10
N PRO A 16 24.34 44.98 -46.22
CA PRO A 16 23.07 44.78 -46.89
C PRO A 16 22.14 43.78 -46.20
N LEU A 17 20.85 44.12 -46.22
CA LEU A 17 19.71 43.21 -46.15
C LEU A 17 19.85 42.09 -47.21
N ILE A 18 19.65 40.84 -46.81
CA ILE A 18 18.99 39.81 -47.64
C ILE A 18 17.93 39.12 -46.77
N PHE A 19 16.66 39.37 -47.11
CA PHE A 19 15.48 38.60 -46.72
C PHE A 19 15.41 37.34 -47.60
N ILE A 20 15.41 36.11 -47.05
CA ILE A 20 14.71 34.94 -47.61
C ILE A 20 14.24 34.01 -46.47
N ILE A 21 12.94 34.05 -46.21
CA ILE A 21 11.99 32.94 -46.01
C ILE A 21 12.45 31.75 -45.13
N GLY A 22 11.84 31.67 -43.94
CA GLY A 22 11.79 30.46 -43.14
C GLY A 22 10.56 30.47 -42.23
N CYS A 23 9.38 30.14 -42.78
CA CYS A 23 8.25 29.68 -41.97
C CYS A 23 8.67 28.41 -41.22
N GLY A 24 9.10 28.57 -39.97
CA GLY A 24 9.29 27.51 -39.00
C GLY A 24 8.26 27.67 -37.90
N LYS A 25 7.40 26.67 -37.77
CA LYS A 25 6.33 26.53 -36.77
C LYS A 25 6.68 27.15 -35.43
N SER A 26 5.73 27.85 -34.84
CA SER A 26 5.66 28.12 -33.40
C SER A 26 5.79 26.81 -32.64
N SER A 27 7.01 26.44 -32.25
CA SER A 27 7.23 25.51 -31.16
C SER A 27 6.71 26.19 -29.90
N SER A 28 5.70 25.57 -29.30
CA SER A 28 5.32 25.81 -27.91
C SER A 28 6.58 25.99 -27.07
N SER A 29 6.63 27.07 -26.29
CA SER A 29 7.67 27.32 -25.29
C SER A 29 8.04 26.03 -24.56
N LEU A 30 9.25 25.53 -24.83
CA LEU A 30 9.89 24.51 -24.01
C LEU A 30 9.91 25.07 -22.58
N ASP A 31 9.29 24.36 -21.65
CA ASP A 31 9.39 24.65 -20.22
C ASP A 31 10.87 24.52 -19.80
N THR A 32 11.55 25.66 -19.69
CA THR A 32 12.98 25.79 -19.36
C THR A 32 13.23 25.92 -17.85
N GLY A 33 12.26 25.60 -17.00
CA GLY A 33 12.49 25.58 -15.55
C GLY A 33 13.56 24.54 -15.18
N ASP A 34 14.54 24.95 -14.37
CA ASP A 34 15.48 24.02 -13.75
C ASP A 34 14.72 23.01 -12.86
N ALA A 35 15.22 21.78 -12.72
CA ALA A 35 14.55 20.69 -12.02
C ALA A 35 14.07 21.11 -10.61
N ALA A 36 14.89 21.89 -9.90
CA ALA A 36 14.57 22.42 -8.58
C ALA A 36 13.30 23.30 -8.57
N GLN A 37 13.11 24.15 -9.58
CA GLN A 37 11.92 25.01 -9.67
C GLN A 37 10.64 24.21 -9.91
N ARG A 38 10.74 23.07 -10.59
CA ARG A 38 9.60 22.24 -10.98
C ARG A 38 9.07 21.36 -9.85
N VAL A 39 9.88 21.13 -8.82
CA VAL A 39 9.52 20.37 -7.62
C VAL A 39 9.36 21.24 -6.38
N TYR A 40 9.71 22.52 -6.49
CA TYR A 40 9.54 23.47 -5.41
C TYR A 40 8.06 23.86 -5.24
N VAL A 41 7.51 23.49 -4.09
CA VAL A 41 6.17 23.91 -3.64
C VAL A 41 6.37 24.92 -2.50
N LYS A 42 5.91 26.16 -2.68
CA LYS A 42 6.14 27.23 -1.70
C LYS A 42 5.40 26.98 -0.39
N PRO A 43 5.86 27.55 0.74
CA PRO A 43 5.06 27.60 1.96
C PRO A 43 3.67 28.21 1.69
N GLY A 44 2.62 27.50 2.09
CA GLY A 44 1.23 27.89 1.82
C GLY A 44 0.65 27.39 0.48
N GLU A 45 1.47 26.79 -0.38
CA GLU A 45 1.02 26.08 -1.59
C GLU A 45 1.01 24.56 -1.35
N TYR A 46 0.22 23.84 -2.14
CA TYR A 46 -0.03 22.41 -1.98
C TYR A 46 0.50 21.59 -3.15
N ASP A 47 0.89 20.35 -2.86
CA ASP A 47 1.23 19.35 -3.87
C ASP A 47 0.01 19.02 -4.75
N GLU A 48 0.29 18.60 -5.99
CA GLU A 48 -0.74 18.28 -6.98
C GLU A 48 -1.33 16.87 -6.76
N PHE A 49 -0.52 15.95 -6.24
CA PHE A 49 -0.90 14.56 -6.00
C PHE A 49 -0.50 14.09 -4.60
N TYR A 50 -1.31 13.19 -4.05
CA TYR A 50 -0.88 12.26 -3.02
C TYR A 50 -0.25 11.04 -3.67
N SER A 51 0.83 10.53 -3.09
CA SER A 51 1.46 9.25 -3.42
C SER A 51 1.44 8.36 -2.18
N PHE A 52 0.70 7.27 -2.26
CA PHE A 52 0.63 6.24 -1.24
C PHE A 52 1.67 5.18 -1.54
N MET A 53 2.73 5.12 -0.74
CA MET A 53 3.83 4.18 -0.91
C MET A 53 3.77 3.14 0.19
N SER A 54 3.90 1.86 -0.19
CA SER A 54 4.08 0.79 0.80
C SER A 54 5.23 1.13 1.75
N GLY A 55 5.08 0.79 3.03
CA GLY A 55 6.15 0.89 4.01
C GLY A 55 7.03 -0.36 4.11
N GLY A 56 6.88 -1.35 3.22
CA GLY A 56 7.64 -2.61 3.22
C GLY A 56 7.70 -3.26 4.59
N PHE A 57 8.91 -3.56 5.06
CA PHE A 57 9.15 -4.21 6.35
C PHE A 57 8.77 -3.39 7.59
N SER A 58 8.34 -2.13 7.43
CA SER A 58 7.68 -1.41 8.54
C SER A 58 6.25 -1.89 8.78
N GLY A 59 5.61 -2.50 7.78
CA GLY A 59 4.21 -2.95 7.84
C GLY A 59 3.20 -1.80 7.83
N GLN A 60 3.60 -0.60 7.43
CA GLN A 60 2.78 0.62 7.41
C GLN A 60 2.53 1.11 5.98
N LEU A 61 1.74 2.16 5.82
CA LEU A 61 1.55 2.87 4.55
C LEU A 61 2.02 4.33 4.69
N SER A 62 2.89 4.78 3.80
CA SER A 62 3.43 6.15 3.82
C SER A 62 2.76 7.04 2.77
N VAL A 63 2.52 8.31 3.11
CA VAL A 63 1.82 9.28 2.28
C VAL A 63 2.75 10.43 1.94
N TYR A 64 3.06 10.61 0.66
CA TYR A 64 3.93 11.66 0.15
C TYR A 64 3.15 12.66 -0.71
N GLY A 65 3.61 13.92 -0.74
CA GLY A 65 3.17 14.92 -1.72
C GLY A 65 4.05 14.92 -2.96
N ILE A 66 3.45 15.05 -4.14
CA ILE A 66 4.16 15.19 -5.43
C ILE A 66 3.70 16.49 -6.11
N PRO A 67 4.62 17.36 -6.57
CA PRO A 67 6.02 17.08 -6.91
C PRO A 67 7.06 17.28 -5.79
N SER A 68 6.69 17.68 -4.58
CA SER A 68 7.69 18.07 -3.56
C SER A 68 8.49 16.91 -2.96
N GLY A 69 7.98 15.67 -3.01
CA GLY A 69 8.60 14.50 -2.38
C GLY A 69 8.55 14.53 -0.84
N ARG A 70 7.73 15.41 -0.26
CA ARG A 70 7.59 15.55 1.20
C ARG A 70 6.74 14.43 1.76
N LEU A 71 7.19 13.81 2.85
CA LEU A 71 6.39 12.87 3.63
C LEU A 71 5.37 13.65 4.47
N PHE A 72 4.09 13.29 4.38
CA PHE A 72 2.98 13.89 5.12
C PHE A 72 2.53 13.05 6.32
N LYS A 73 2.40 11.73 6.15
CA LYS A 73 1.89 10.82 7.19
C LYS A 73 2.42 9.42 6.97
N VAL A 74 2.58 8.67 8.06
CA VAL A 74 2.70 7.21 8.06
C VAL A 74 1.46 6.67 8.75
N ILE A 75 0.63 5.94 8.00
CA ILE A 75 -0.60 5.33 8.49
C ILE A 75 -0.27 3.97 9.09
N PRO A 76 -0.56 3.74 10.38
CA PRO A 76 -0.37 2.43 10.99
C PRO A 76 -1.36 1.39 10.44
N VAL A 77 -0.83 0.24 9.98
CA VAL A 77 -1.61 -0.87 9.40
C VAL A 77 -1.34 -2.18 10.12
N PHE A 78 -0.22 -2.86 9.83
CA PHE A 78 0.06 -4.22 10.32
C PHE A 78 1.04 -4.29 11.49
N SER A 79 1.62 -3.15 11.86
CA SER A 79 2.62 -3.05 12.92
C SER A 79 2.16 -2.14 14.04
N GLN A 80 2.60 -2.44 15.25
CA GLN A 80 2.45 -1.54 16.39
C GLN A 80 3.17 -0.21 16.11
N ASN A 81 2.52 0.90 16.42
CA ASN A 81 3.05 2.24 16.20
C ASN A 81 2.96 3.03 17.51
N PRO A 82 4.09 3.22 18.23
CA PRO A 82 4.06 3.86 19.54
C PRO A 82 3.80 5.38 19.47
N GLU A 83 4.08 6.04 18.34
CA GLU A 83 3.81 7.46 18.12
C GLU A 83 2.31 7.79 18.21
N THR A 84 1.46 6.90 17.68
CA THR A 84 -0.01 7.06 17.69
C THR A 84 -0.71 6.20 18.75
N GLY A 85 0.02 5.25 19.35
CA GLY A 85 -0.52 4.20 20.20
C GLY A 85 -1.29 3.09 19.45
N TYR A 86 -1.24 3.05 18.12
CA TYR A 86 -1.88 1.99 17.34
C TYR A 86 -1.29 0.61 17.66
N GLY A 87 -2.16 -0.37 17.92
CA GLY A 87 -1.81 -1.70 18.39
C GLY A 87 -1.43 -1.78 19.88
N TYR A 88 -1.44 -0.66 20.60
CA TYR A 88 -1.17 -0.58 22.04
C TYR A 88 -2.41 -0.17 22.85
N THR A 89 -3.31 0.62 22.26
CA THR A 89 -4.59 1.01 22.88
C THR A 89 -5.61 -0.11 22.84
N GLU A 90 -6.51 -0.15 23.83
CA GLU A 90 -7.60 -1.15 23.83
C GLU A 90 -8.49 -1.03 22.59
N GLU A 91 -8.60 0.18 22.03
CA GLU A 91 -9.35 0.46 20.81
C GLU A 91 -8.72 -0.13 19.54
N THR A 92 -7.42 -0.39 19.50
CA THR A 92 -6.71 -0.80 18.27
C THR A 92 -6.04 -2.16 18.36
N LYS A 93 -5.80 -2.71 19.56
CA LYS A 93 -5.16 -4.04 19.76
C LYS A 93 -5.77 -5.14 18.89
N ALA A 94 -7.10 -5.15 18.77
CA ALA A 94 -7.81 -6.17 18.01
C ALA A 94 -7.43 -6.18 16.51
N MET A 95 -6.98 -5.06 15.95
CA MET A 95 -6.54 -4.98 14.54
C MET A 95 -5.39 -5.93 14.21
N LEU A 96 -4.59 -6.31 15.21
CA LEU A 96 -3.39 -7.14 15.06
C LEU A 96 -3.59 -8.60 15.49
N ASN A 97 -4.81 -9.01 15.80
CA ASN A 97 -5.14 -10.41 16.10
C ASN A 97 -5.24 -11.23 14.82
N THR A 98 -4.70 -12.44 14.84
CA THR A 98 -4.75 -13.42 13.73
C THR A 98 -5.04 -14.82 14.27
N SER A 99 -5.20 -15.79 13.37
CA SER A 99 -5.25 -17.21 13.73
C SER A 99 -4.00 -17.71 14.47
N HIS A 100 -2.89 -16.96 14.41
CA HIS A 100 -1.63 -17.22 15.09
C HIS A 100 -1.44 -16.40 16.39
N GLY A 101 -2.46 -15.66 16.82
CA GLY A 101 -2.41 -14.78 17.99
C GLY A 101 -2.14 -13.31 17.64
N PHE A 102 -1.64 -12.54 18.59
CA PHE A 102 -1.32 -11.13 18.38
C PHE A 102 0.02 -10.99 17.63
N ILE A 103 -0.01 -10.38 16.44
CA ILE A 103 1.19 -10.18 15.62
C ILE A 103 1.47 -8.67 15.47
N PRO A 104 2.52 -8.13 16.13
CA PRO A 104 2.80 -6.70 16.18
C PRO A 104 3.54 -6.14 14.96
N TRP A 105 3.66 -6.90 13.87
CA TRP A 105 4.43 -6.52 12.68
C TRP A 105 3.95 -7.23 11.43
N ASP A 106 4.29 -6.70 10.24
CA ASP A 106 4.29 -7.45 8.98
C ASP A 106 5.11 -6.69 7.91
N ASP A 107 5.11 -7.23 6.69
CA ASP A 107 5.78 -6.73 5.50
C ASP A 107 4.75 -6.32 4.43
N ALA A 108 4.52 -5.01 4.30
CA ALA A 108 3.52 -4.42 3.42
C ALA A 108 4.02 -4.32 1.97
N HIS A 109 3.22 -4.60 0.95
CA HIS A 109 3.74 -4.58 -0.44
C HIS A 109 3.01 -3.63 -1.41
N HIS A 110 1.75 -3.89 -1.72
CA HIS A 110 1.05 -3.24 -2.82
C HIS A 110 -0.14 -2.41 -2.33
N PRO A 111 -0.04 -1.08 -2.28
CA PRO A 111 -1.22 -0.26 -2.13
C PRO A 111 -2.08 -0.32 -3.39
N SER A 112 -3.41 -0.37 -3.25
CA SER A 112 -4.37 -0.33 -4.36
C SER A 112 -5.60 0.48 -3.97
N LEU A 113 -5.84 1.58 -4.68
CA LEU A 113 -6.94 2.51 -4.50
C LEU A 113 -8.24 1.87 -4.96
N SER A 114 -9.33 2.19 -4.26
CA SER A 114 -10.67 1.90 -4.75
C SER A 114 -10.94 2.66 -6.05
N GLN A 115 -11.70 2.00 -6.92
CA GLN A 115 -12.00 2.45 -8.27
C GLN A 115 -13.49 2.37 -8.56
N SER A 116 -13.96 3.32 -9.36
CA SER A 116 -15.28 3.37 -9.99
C SER A 116 -15.09 3.67 -11.48
N ASP A 117 -15.64 2.84 -12.38
CA ASP A 117 -15.42 2.91 -13.83
C ASP A 117 -13.92 2.92 -14.22
N GLY A 118 -13.10 2.17 -13.47
CA GLY A 118 -11.67 2.09 -13.68
C GLY A 118 -10.91 3.38 -13.38
N LEU A 119 -11.49 4.29 -12.59
CA LEU A 119 -10.87 5.51 -12.10
C LEU A 119 -10.81 5.48 -10.57
N ALA A 120 -9.67 5.88 -10.00
CA ALA A 120 -9.55 5.99 -8.55
C ALA A 120 -10.60 6.98 -8.00
N ASP A 121 -11.41 6.52 -7.03
CA ASP A 121 -12.51 7.32 -6.46
C ASP A 121 -12.15 7.98 -5.12
N GLY A 122 -11.01 7.60 -4.53
CA GLY A 122 -10.48 8.22 -3.32
C GLY A 122 -11.24 7.88 -2.04
N LYS A 123 -12.09 6.85 -2.05
CA LYS A 123 -12.80 6.40 -0.82
C LYS A 123 -11.87 5.59 0.09
N TRP A 124 -11.20 4.60 -0.49
CA TRP A 124 -10.40 3.64 0.26
C TRP A 124 -9.08 3.36 -0.45
N ILE A 125 -8.12 2.89 0.32
CA ILE A 125 -6.94 2.22 -0.21
C ILE A 125 -6.74 0.90 0.52
N PHE A 126 -6.44 -0.13 -0.26
CA PHE A 126 -6.16 -1.47 0.24
C PHE A 126 -4.65 -1.71 0.26
N ILE A 127 -4.15 -2.49 1.20
CA ILE A 127 -2.74 -2.94 1.21
C ILE A 127 -2.64 -4.35 1.79
N ASN A 128 -1.69 -5.16 1.32
CA ASN A 128 -1.44 -6.52 1.81
C ASN A 128 -0.30 -6.57 2.81
N ALA A 129 -0.32 -7.61 3.64
CA ALA A 129 0.77 -8.07 4.47
C ALA A 129 1.22 -9.46 4.00
N ASN A 130 2.52 -9.66 3.79
CA ASN A 130 3.09 -10.84 3.16
C ASN A 130 3.39 -11.99 4.14
N ASN A 131 3.89 -11.68 5.35
CA ASN A 131 4.31 -12.69 6.34
C ASN A 131 3.12 -13.47 6.91
N THR A 132 2.15 -12.77 7.47
CA THR A 132 0.84 -13.35 7.82
C THR A 132 -0.17 -12.81 6.82
N PRO A 133 -0.54 -13.60 5.78
CA PRO A 133 -1.42 -13.18 4.70
C PRO A 133 -2.63 -12.42 5.18
N ARG A 134 -2.62 -11.11 4.96
CA ARG A 134 -3.69 -10.19 5.36
C ARG A 134 -3.88 -9.13 4.29
N ILE A 135 -5.07 -8.55 4.25
CA ILE A 135 -5.38 -7.34 3.48
C ILE A 135 -6.03 -6.35 4.43
N ALA A 136 -5.55 -5.11 4.42
CA ALA A 136 -6.15 -4.01 5.14
C ALA A 136 -6.93 -3.10 4.20
N ARG A 137 -7.99 -2.47 4.71
CA ARG A 137 -8.64 -1.31 4.12
C ARG A 137 -8.36 -0.09 5.01
N ILE A 138 -7.86 0.96 4.39
CA ILE A 138 -7.69 2.29 4.98
C ILE A 138 -8.78 3.19 4.43
N ASP A 139 -9.44 3.94 5.30
CA ASP A 139 -10.40 4.97 4.91
C ASP A 139 -9.64 6.27 4.61
N LEU A 140 -9.80 6.81 3.40
CA LEU A 140 -9.07 8.01 2.98
C LEU A 140 -9.75 9.31 3.43
N LYS A 141 -10.93 9.22 4.05
CA LYS A 141 -11.59 10.36 4.67
C LYS A 141 -10.83 10.88 5.89
N ASP A 142 -10.32 9.97 6.72
CA ASP A 142 -9.58 10.27 7.96
C ASP A 142 -8.16 9.71 7.97
N PHE A 143 -7.77 8.96 6.93
CA PHE A 143 -6.44 8.33 6.78
C PHE A 143 -6.14 7.31 7.89
N GLU A 144 -7.16 6.56 8.32
CA GLU A 144 -7.04 5.54 9.36
C GLU A 144 -7.37 4.13 8.84
N THR A 145 -6.69 3.12 9.41
CA THR A 145 -6.96 1.72 9.08
C THR A 145 -8.30 1.28 9.68
N ALA A 146 -9.26 0.95 8.82
CA ALA A 146 -10.62 0.64 9.23
C ALA A 146 -10.87 -0.86 9.39
N GLU A 147 -10.13 -1.71 8.68
CA GLU A 147 -10.41 -3.14 8.58
C GLU A 147 -9.15 -3.93 8.17
N ILE A 148 -8.94 -5.11 8.74
CA ILE A 148 -7.89 -6.07 8.37
C ILE A 148 -8.50 -7.47 8.30
N LEU A 149 -8.41 -8.10 7.14
CA LEU A 149 -8.89 -9.45 6.87
C LEU A 149 -7.71 -10.38 6.63
N GLU A 150 -7.61 -11.45 7.43
CA GLU A 150 -6.67 -12.54 7.22
C GLU A 150 -7.13 -13.43 6.06
N ILE A 151 -6.17 -13.84 5.21
CA ILE A 151 -6.40 -14.66 4.03
C ILE A 151 -5.97 -16.10 4.35
N PRO A 152 -6.90 -17.01 4.67
CA PRO A 152 -6.58 -18.40 4.97
C PRO A 152 -6.06 -19.14 3.74
N ASN A 153 -5.50 -20.33 3.94
CA ASN A 153 -5.03 -21.21 2.84
C ASN A 153 -4.01 -20.52 1.91
N SER A 154 -3.30 -19.51 2.42
CA SER A 154 -2.33 -18.72 1.69
C SER A 154 -1.03 -18.60 2.49
N ALA A 155 0.07 -18.40 1.79
CA ALA A 155 1.36 -18.03 2.36
C ALA A 155 2.11 -17.12 1.38
N GLY A 156 2.75 -16.09 1.91
CA GLY A 156 3.37 -15.04 1.09
C GLY A 156 2.30 -14.33 0.25
N ASN A 157 1.41 -13.56 0.88
CA ASN A 157 0.39 -12.84 0.14
C ASN A 157 1.05 -11.73 -0.68
N HIS A 158 1.39 -12.00 -1.94
CA HIS A 158 2.20 -11.09 -2.76
C HIS A 158 1.44 -10.53 -3.95
N GLY A 159 0.74 -11.36 -4.75
CA GLY A 159 -0.13 -10.93 -5.85
C GLY A 159 -1.43 -10.31 -5.35
N SER A 160 -1.31 -9.28 -4.51
CA SER A 160 -2.34 -8.71 -3.66
C SER A 160 -1.91 -7.35 -3.10
N PRO A 161 -2.87 -6.51 -2.69
CA PRO A 161 -4.22 -6.40 -3.24
C PRO A 161 -4.18 -5.73 -4.60
N PHE A 162 -5.09 -6.14 -5.48
CA PHE A 162 -5.40 -5.37 -6.69
C PHE A 162 -6.90 -5.28 -6.85
N THR A 163 -7.42 -4.06 -7.02
CA THR A 163 -8.86 -3.80 -7.19
C THR A 163 -9.32 -4.14 -8.60
N THR A 164 -10.54 -4.68 -8.71
CA THR A 164 -11.25 -4.74 -9.99
C THR A 164 -11.74 -3.36 -10.40
N GLU A 165 -12.15 -3.22 -11.65
CA GLU A 165 -12.51 -1.93 -12.27
C GLU A 165 -13.51 -1.07 -11.48
N ASN A 166 -14.46 -1.68 -10.76
CA ASN A 166 -15.38 -0.97 -9.86
C ASN A 166 -15.21 -1.39 -8.40
N SER A 167 -14.03 -1.91 -8.06
CA SER A 167 -13.72 -2.51 -6.75
C SER A 167 -14.75 -3.55 -6.32
N GLU A 168 -15.36 -4.29 -7.25
CA GLU A 168 -16.23 -5.42 -6.92
C GLU A 168 -15.49 -6.45 -6.06
N TYR A 169 -14.22 -6.67 -6.40
CA TYR A 169 -13.29 -7.46 -5.63
C TYR A 169 -11.95 -6.75 -5.45
N VAL A 170 -11.32 -7.06 -4.32
CA VAL A 170 -9.88 -7.01 -4.14
C VAL A 170 -9.35 -8.44 -4.29
N VAL A 171 -8.34 -8.65 -5.13
CA VAL A 171 -7.78 -9.99 -5.34
C VAL A 171 -6.51 -10.24 -4.52
N ALA A 172 -6.25 -11.51 -4.22
CA ALA A 172 -5.07 -11.96 -3.52
C ALA A 172 -4.58 -13.31 -4.06
N SER A 173 -3.29 -13.62 -3.94
CA SER A 173 -2.78 -14.93 -4.31
C SER A 173 -1.63 -15.38 -3.43
N THR A 174 -1.55 -16.70 -3.27
CA THR A 174 -0.45 -17.39 -2.60
C THR A 174 0.83 -17.29 -3.41
N ARG A 175 1.91 -16.77 -2.83
CA ARG A 175 3.26 -16.85 -3.42
C ARG A 175 3.98 -18.13 -3.04
N PHE A 176 3.77 -18.63 -1.83
CA PHE A 176 4.40 -19.85 -1.33
C PHE A 176 3.34 -20.94 -1.22
N SER A 177 3.32 -21.87 -2.17
CA SER A 177 2.32 -22.95 -2.14
C SER A 177 2.33 -23.72 -0.82
N LEU A 178 1.17 -24.22 -0.42
CA LEU A 178 0.96 -25.02 0.78
C LEU A 178 0.15 -26.27 0.42
N PRO A 179 0.21 -27.35 1.22
CA PRO A 179 -0.84 -28.36 1.18
C PRO A 179 -2.20 -27.71 1.48
N ILE A 180 -3.25 -28.04 0.70
CA ILE A 180 -4.61 -27.51 0.91
C ILE A 180 -5.60 -28.67 1.06
N PRO A 181 -6.23 -28.87 2.23
CA PRO A 181 -6.00 -28.16 3.49
C PRO A 181 -4.56 -28.36 4.01
N ASN A 182 -4.09 -27.44 4.86
CA ASN A 182 -2.74 -27.54 5.41
C ASN A 182 -2.59 -28.79 6.28
N GLN A 183 -1.57 -29.59 6.01
CA GLN A 183 -1.38 -30.92 6.59
C GLN A 183 0.11 -31.29 6.64
N ASP A 184 0.44 -32.21 7.55
CA ASP A 184 1.78 -32.76 7.69
C ASP A 184 2.10 -33.75 6.55
N VAL A 185 2.95 -33.32 5.62
CA VAL A 185 3.43 -34.10 4.48
C VAL A 185 4.92 -33.85 4.25
N ASP A 186 5.63 -34.81 3.66
CA ASP A 186 7.03 -34.63 3.29
C ASP A 186 7.15 -33.53 2.22
N ILE A 187 8.06 -32.56 2.42
CA ILE A 187 8.33 -31.48 1.47
C ILE A 187 8.70 -32.02 0.07
N LYS A 188 9.29 -33.21 -0.03
CA LYS A 188 9.61 -33.87 -1.31
C LYS A 188 8.37 -34.16 -2.16
N SER A 189 7.19 -34.27 -1.53
CA SER A 189 5.90 -34.47 -2.21
C SER A 189 5.28 -33.18 -2.76
N TYR A 190 6.07 -32.10 -2.91
CA TYR A 190 5.59 -30.78 -3.30
C TYR A 190 4.66 -30.81 -4.53
N LYS A 191 5.05 -31.54 -5.59
CA LYS A 191 4.26 -31.64 -6.82
C LYS A 191 2.89 -32.29 -6.62
N GLU A 192 2.81 -33.28 -5.73
CA GLU A 192 1.56 -33.99 -5.46
C GLU A 192 0.66 -33.20 -4.51
N ASN A 193 1.23 -32.66 -3.43
CA ASN A 193 0.45 -32.18 -2.28
C ASN A 193 0.29 -30.66 -2.21
N PHE A 194 1.21 -29.87 -2.78
CA PHE A 194 1.20 -28.42 -2.61
C PHE A 194 0.40 -27.76 -3.72
N LYS A 195 -0.45 -26.81 -3.34
CA LYS A 195 -1.34 -26.06 -4.22
C LYS A 195 -1.22 -24.56 -3.95
N GLY A 196 -1.59 -23.77 -4.95
CA GLY A 196 -1.81 -22.34 -4.82
C GLY A 196 -3.27 -22.06 -4.52
N THR A 197 -3.53 -20.87 -3.96
CA THR A 197 -4.89 -20.34 -3.83
C THR A 197 -4.93 -18.91 -4.34
N ILE A 198 -6.04 -18.57 -5.00
CA ILE A 198 -6.33 -17.23 -5.49
C ILE A 198 -7.65 -16.79 -4.87
N SER A 199 -7.63 -15.69 -4.13
CA SER A 199 -8.72 -15.24 -3.28
C SER A 199 -9.42 -14.04 -3.91
N PHE A 200 -10.75 -14.05 -3.86
CA PHE A 200 -11.60 -12.94 -4.30
C PHE A 200 -12.32 -12.37 -3.08
N ILE A 201 -11.86 -11.20 -2.63
CA ILE A 201 -12.40 -10.49 -1.47
C ILE A 201 -13.40 -9.46 -1.99
N LYS A 202 -14.69 -9.73 -1.81
CA LYS A 202 -15.76 -8.84 -2.21
C LYS A 202 -15.76 -7.59 -1.36
N VAL A 203 -15.97 -6.44 -1.99
CA VAL A 203 -16.07 -5.15 -1.31
C VAL A 203 -17.51 -4.67 -1.37
N ASN A 204 -18.08 -4.29 -0.23
CA ASN A 204 -19.37 -3.62 -0.23
C ASN A 204 -19.22 -2.21 -0.86
N PRO A 205 -20.01 -1.85 -1.89
CA PRO A 205 -19.82 -0.60 -2.62
C PRO A 205 -20.16 0.67 -1.82
N GLU A 206 -20.93 0.53 -0.74
CA GLU A 206 -21.33 1.65 0.12
C GLU A 206 -20.37 1.81 1.31
N SER A 207 -20.11 0.73 2.04
CA SER A 207 -19.31 0.76 3.28
C SER A 207 -17.84 0.40 3.10
N GLY A 208 -17.46 -0.18 1.96
CA GLY A 208 -16.11 -0.70 1.73
C GLY A 208 -15.81 -2.01 2.48
N ARG A 209 -16.76 -2.55 3.25
CA ARG A 209 -16.55 -3.76 4.05
C ARG A 209 -16.10 -4.94 3.18
N MET A 210 -15.04 -5.60 3.61
CA MET A 210 -14.44 -6.75 2.94
C MET A 210 -15.11 -8.07 3.33
N ASN A 211 -15.32 -8.96 2.38
CA ASN A 211 -15.76 -10.34 2.62
C ASN A 211 -14.98 -11.30 1.72
N LEU A 212 -14.33 -12.32 2.29
CA LEU A 212 -13.71 -13.37 1.48
C LEU A 212 -14.81 -14.25 0.84
N GLU A 213 -15.21 -13.91 -0.38
CA GLU A 213 -16.38 -14.52 -1.03
C GLU A 213 -16.06 -15.95 -1.46
N PHE A 214 -14.91 -16.15 -2.10
CA PHE A 214 -14.42 -17.46 -2.49
C PHE A 214 -12.91 -17.46 -2.75
N GLN A 215 -12.33 -18.65 -2.73
CA GLN A 215 -10.99 -18.95 -3.22
C GLN A 215 -11.07 -19.91 -4.41
N ILE A 216 -10.09 -19.84 -5.29
CA ILE A 216 -9.87 -20.79 -6.39
C ILE A 216 -8.63 -21.61 -6.08
N LEU A 217 -8.73 -22.94 -6.10
CA LEU A 217 -7.57 -23.81 -6.09
C LEU A 217 -6.79 -23.65 -7.40
N ALA A 218 -5.48 -23.60 -7.29
CA ALA A 218 -4.60 -23.49 -8.44
C ALA A 218 -3.41 -24.46 -8.29
N PRO A 219 -2.71 -24.81 -9.39
CA PRO A 219 -1.46 -25.54 -9.31
C PRO A 219 -0.48 -24.88 -8.33
N GLY A 220 0.36 -25.69 -7.69
CA GLY A 220 1.34 -25.26 -6.70
C GLY A 220 2.50 -24.45 -7.28
N PHE A 221 2.18 -23.36 -7.98
CA PHE A 221 3.12 -22.38 -8.51
C PHE A 221 3.30 -21.24 -7.50
N ASN A 222 4.31 -20.41 -7.74
CA ASN A 222 4.48 -19.19 -6.96
C ASN A 222 3.83 -18.03 -7.72
N TYR A 223 2.61 -17.64 -7.33
CA TYR A 223 1.91 -16.51 -7.94
C TYR A 223 2.51 -15.20 -7.44
N ASP A 224 2.98 -14.38 -8.38
CA ASP A 224 3.85 -13.23 -8.11
C ASP A 224 3.05 -11.94 -8.00
N LEU A 225 2.66 -11.33 -9.13
CA LEU A 225 1.80 -10.14 -9.15
C LEU A 225 0.45 -10.44 -9.78
N ALA A 226 -0.48 -9.50 -9.60
CA ALA A 226 -1.79 -9.55 -10.22
C ALA A 226 -2.23 -8.20 -10.78
N ARG A 227 -3.16 -8.22 -11.73
CA ARG A 227 -3.89 -7.03 -12.17
C ARG A 227 -5.26 -7.42 -12.71
N ALA A 228 -6.28 -6.67 -12.33
CA ALA A 228 -7.60 -6.84 -12.89
C ALA A 228 -7.68 -6.27 -14.30
N GLY A 229 -8.48 -6.91 -15.15
CA GLY A 229 -8.86 -6.39 -16.44
C GLY A 229 -9.77 -5.18 -16.31
N LYS A 230 -9.80 -4.36 -17.35
CA LYS A 230 -10.63 -3.15 -17.45
C LYS A 230 -11.20 -3.04 -18.86
N GLY A 231 -12.29 -2.31 -19.06
CA GLY A 231 -12.85 -2.12 -20.40
C GLY A 231 -13.21 -3.45 -21.08
N PRO A 232 -12.64 -3.83 -22.24
CA PRO A 232 -12.94 -5.11 -22.89
C PRO A 232 -12.52 -6.31 -22.03
N SER A 233 -11.48 -6.19 -21.20
CA SER A 233 -11.04 -7.26 -20.28
C SER A 233 -11.72 -7.21 -18.91
N HIS A 234 -12.70 -6.32 -18.72
CA HIS A 234 -13.55 -6.36 -17.54
C HIS A 234 -14.15 -7.75 -17.34
N GLY A 235 -14.18 -8.23 -16.09
CA GLY A 235 -14.59 -9.60 -15.79
C GLY A 235 -13.43 -10.61 -15.73
N TRP A 236 -12.21 -10.17 -16.02
CA TRP A 236 -11.00 -10.98 -15.91
C TRP A 236 -9.99 -10.41 -14.92
N ALA A 237 -9.12 -11.26 -14.40
CA ALA A 237 -7.95 -10.90 -13.61
C ALA A 237 -6.76 -11.78 -14.02
N PHE A 238 -5.56 -11.21 -14.00
CA PHE A 238 -4.35 -11.83 -14.53
C PHE A 238 -3.32 -11.93 -13.42
N PHE A 239 -2.70 -13.10 -13.26
CA PHE A 239 -1.70 -13.35 -12.22
C PHE A 239 -0.46 -13.96 -12.85
N THR A 240 0.70 -13.32 -12.71
CA THR A 240 1.97 -13.95 -13.07
C THR A 240 2.31 -15.07 -12.11
N SER A 241 3.05 -16.04 -12.61
CA SER A 241 3.65 -17.07 -11.80
C SER A 241 5.11 -17.28 -12.19
N TYR A 242 5.94 -17.55 -11.20
CA TYR A 242 7.24 -18.19 -11.38
C TYR A 242 7.21 -19.56 -10.70
N ASN A 243 8.24 -20.38 -10.91
CA ASN A 243 8.29 -21.73 -10.35
C ASN A 243 7.15 -22.63 -10.86
N SER A 244 6.81 -22.55 -12.15
CA SER A 244 5.88 -23.51 -12.77
C SER A 244 6.43 -24.95 -12.74
N GLU A 245 7.73 -25.10 -12.51
CA GLU A 245 8.43 -26.35 -12.27
C GLU A 245 8.07 -27.01 -10.95
N GLN A 246 7.43 -26.26 -10.03
CA GLN A 246 7.09 -26.69 -8.67
C GLN A 246 8.32 -27.19 -7.91
N ALA A 247 9.43 -26.45 -8.02
CA ALA A 247 10.65 -26.72 -7.27
C ALA A 247 10.51 -26.23 -5.83
N ASN A 248 11.24 -26.88 -4.92
CA ASN A 248 11.24 -26.61 -3.47
C ASN A 248 12.67 -26.50 -2.89
N THR A 249 13.70 -26.50 -3.73
CA THR A 249 15.11 -26.49 -3.33
C THR A 249 15.91 -25.74 -4.39
N LEU A 250 16.84 -24.86 -3.97
CA LEU A 250 17.70 -24.06 -4.85
C LEU A 250 16.89 -23.42 -5.99
N LEU A 251 15.90 -22.61 -5.62
CA LEU A 251 14.91 -22.09 -6.57
C LEU A 251 15.54 -21.23 -7.65
N GLU A 252 16.63 -20.52 -7.34
CA GLU A 252 17.42 -19.76 -8.30
C GLU A 252 18.00 -20.61 -9.43
N ILE A 253 18.09 -21.94 -9.24
CA ILE A 253 18.50 -22.92 -10.25
C ILE A 253 17.29 -23.68 -10.81
N ASN A 254 16.32 -24.04 -9.97
CA ASN A 254 15.30 -25.03 -10.30
C ASN A 254 13.91 -24.46 -10.68
N ALA A 255 13.59 -23.22 -10.31
CA ALA A 255 12.30 -22.55 -10.57
C ALA A 255 12.26 -21.71 -11.85
N SER A 256 13.32 -21.82 -12.67
CA SER A 256 13.50 -21.09 -13.92
C SER A 256 14.19 -22.00 -14.95
N LYS A 257 13.80 -23.27 -15.02
CA LYS A 257 14.28 -24.23 -16.04
C LYS A 257 13.44 -24.17 -17.30
N ASN A 258 12.14 -23.94 -17.17
CA ASN A 258 11.25 -23.78 -18.31
C ASN A 258 11.59 -22.49 -19.07
N ASP A 259 11.37 -22.49 -20.39
CA ASP A 259 11.54 -21.27 -21.20
C ASP A 259 10.41 -20.27 -20.99
N LYS A 260 9.24 -20.77 -20.55
CA LYS A 260 8.06 -19.99 -20.23
C LYS A 260 7.42 -20.55 -18.96
N ASP A 261 7.07 -19.65 -18.06
CA ASP A 261 6.09 -19.90 -17.00
C ASP A 261 4.72 -19.39 -17.50
N PHE A 262 3.84 -18.96 -16.61
CA PHE A 262 2.47 -18.60 -16.99
C PHE A 262 1.99 -17.30 -16.37
N ILE A 263 1.10 -16.62 -17.10
CA ILE A 263 0.05 -15.81 -16.51
C ILE A 263 -1.20 -16.69 -16.38
N ALA A 264 -1.78 -16.78 -15.18
CA ALA A 264 -3.12 -17.31 -14.97
C ALA A 264 -4.15 -16.21 -15.29
N ALA A 265 -4.92 -16.39 -16.36
CA ALA A 265 -6.05 -15.54 -16.70
C ALA A 265 -7.34 -16.14 -16.11
N ILE A 266 -7.95 -15.43 -15.17
CA ILE A 266 -9.14 -15.86 -14.43
C ILE A 266 -10.33 -15.05 -14.86
N ASN A 267 -11.39 -15.72 -15.32
CA ASN A 267 -12.69 -15.12 -15.56
C ASN A 267 -13.49 -15.13 -14.26
N TRP A 268 -13.39 -14.06 -13.48
CA TRP A 268 -14.04 -13.98 -12.18
C TRP A 268 -15.56 -13.84 -12.30
N LYS A 269 -16.10 -13.30 -13.40
CA LYS A 269 -17.55 -13.36 -13.68
C LYS A 269 -18.03 -14.80 -13.85
N LYS A 270 -17.24 -15.65 -14.51
CA LYS A 270 -17.52 -17.08 -14.62
C LYS A 270 -17.41 -17.78 -13.27
N ALA A 271 -16.45 -17.39 -12.43
CA ALA A 271 -16.36 -17.88 -11.06
C ALA A 271 -17.63 -17.53 -10.26
N GLU A 272 -18.15 -16.30 -10.37
CA GLU A 272 -19.42 -15.90 -9.73
C GLU A 272 -20.61 -16.75 -10.19
N GLU A 273 -20.69 -17.08 -11.48
CA GLU A 273 -21.71 -18.01 -11.99
C GLU A 273 -21.62 -19.38 -11.31
N TYR A 274 -20.40 -19.90 -11.11
CA TYR A 274 -20.19 -21.19 -10.45
C TYR A 274 -20.47 -21.14 -8.94
N VAL A 275 -20.15 -20.04 -8.27
CA VAL A 275 -20.55 -19.83 -6.86
C VAL A 275 -22.07 -19.83 -6.74
N LYS A 276 -22.78 -19.07 -7.59
CA LYS A 276 -24.26 -19.01 -7.60
C LYS A 276 -24.89 -20.35 -7.94
N ALA A 277 -24.24 -21.16 -8.78
CA ALA A 277 -24.67 -22.51 -9.13
C ALA A 277 -24.35 -23.55 -8.02
N GLY A 278 -23.78 -23.15 -6.89
CA GLY A 278 -23.47 -24.03 -5.77
C GLY A 278 -22.28 -24.96 -5.99
N LYS A 279 -21.38 -24.63 -6.94
CA LYS A 279 -20.17 -25.45 -7.19
C LYS A 279 -19.04 -25.21 -6.20
N ALA A 280 -19.02 -24.04 -5.54
CA ALA A 280 -18.06 -23.78 -4.50
C ALA A 280 -18.33 -24.68 -3.29
N LYS A 281 -17.29 -25.33 -2.77
CA LYS A 281 -17.37 -26.24 -1.62
C LYS A 281 -16.89 -25.51 -0.38
N ALA A 282 -17.63 -25.63 0.71
CA ALA A 282 -17.19 -25.13 2.02
C ALA A 282 -15.97 -25.94 2.48
N MET A 283 -14.89 -25.25 2.83
CA MET A 283 -13.66 -25.84 3.34
C MET A 283 -13.36 -25.26 4.73
N PRO A 284 -13.01 -26.10 5.74
CA PRO A 284 -12.53 -25.61 7.02
C PRO A 284 -11.31 -24.70 6.84
N ALA A 285 -11.33 -23.56 7.51
CA ALA A 285 -10.24 -22.59 7.53
C ALA A 285 -10.31 -21.82 8.85
N ASP A 286 -9.20 -21.36 9.41
CA ASP A 286 -9.22 -20.53 10.62
C ASP A 286 -8.55 -19.20 10.32
N TYR A 287 -9.30 -18.10 10.43
CA TYR A 287 -8.80 -16.77 10.09
C TYR A 287 -9.60 -15.68 10.79
N TYR A 288 -9.00 -14.51 10.92
CA TYR A 288 -9.60 -13.36 11.59
C TYR A 288 -10.04 -12.26 10.63
N HIS A 289 -11.15 -11.62 11.00
CA HIS A 289 -11.62 -10.39 10.41
C HIS A 289 -11.68 -9.31 11.49
N ASN A 290 -10.71 -8.41 11.49
CA ASN A 290 -10.64 -7.30 12.40
C ASN A 290 -11.23 -6.04 11.77
N HIS A 291 -12.06 -5.30 12.50
CA HIS A 291 -12.70 -4.09 11.98
C HIS A 291 -12.98 -3.08 13.09
N VAL A 292 -12.85 -1.80 12.74
CA VAL A 292 -13.20 -0.68 13.62
C VAL A 292 -14.70 -0.43 13.51
N ASP A 293 -15.38 -0.39 14.66
CA ASP A 293 -16.77 0.10 14.73
C ASP A 293 -16.79 1.61 14.50
N GLU A 294 -17.43 2.11 13.45
CA GLU A 294 -17.40 3.53 13.07
C GLU A 294 -17.91 4.46 14.18
N LYS A 295 -18.90 4.00 14.96
CA LYS A 295 -19.52 4.82 16.01
C LYS A 295 -18.69 4.84 17.28
N THR A 296 -18.21 3.68 17.73
CA THR A 296 -17.46 3.57 18.99
C THR A 296 -15.96 3.76 18.81
N ARG A 297 -15.46 3.61 17.58
CA ARG A 297 -14.04 3.57 17.20
C ARG A 297 -13.22 2.58 18.01
N VAL A 298 -13.82 1.41 18.22
CA VAL A 298 -13.20 0.27 18.89
C VAL A 298 -13.11 -0.86 17.88
N ALA A 299 -11.90 -1.37 17.68
CA ALA A 299 -11.65 -2.53 16.85
C ALA A 299 -12.22 -3.80 17.50
N LYS A 300 -12.82 -4.66 16.69
CA LYS A 300 -13.34 -5.98 17.06
C LYS A 300 -12.70 -7.02 16.18
N SER A 301 -12.42 -8.18 16.75
CA SER A 301 -11.94 -9.36 16.04
C SER A 301 -13.06 -10.39 15.91
N GLU A 302 -13.35 -10.82 14.69
CA GLU A 302 -14.25 -11.93 14.41
C GLU A 302 -13.44 -13.11 13.88
N GLN A 303 -13.61 -14.30 14.48
CA GLN A 303 -12.98 -15.52 14.01
C GLN A 303 -13.92 -16.24 13.04
N LEU A 304 -13.42 -16.51 11.83
CA LEU A 304 -14.14 -17.19 10.77
C LEU A 304 -13.56 -18.60 10.58
N LYS A 305 -14.45 -19.58 10.37
CA LYS A 305 -14.10 -21.02 10.43
C LYS A 305 -14.22 -21.75 9.09
N THR A 306 -14.60 -21.06 8.03
CA THR A 306 -14.90 -21.67 6.74
C THR A 306 -14.66 -20.68 5.62
N VAL A 307 -14.24 -21.19 4.47
CA VAL A 307 -14.13 -20.44 3.21
C VAL A 307 -14.75 -21.27 2.08
N MET A 308 -15.34 -20.59 1.10
CA MET A 308 -15.87 -21.23 -0.10
C MET A 308 -14.76 -21.41 -1.13
N VAL A 309 -14.60 -22.62 -1.66
CA VAL A 309 -13.50 -22.96 -2.58
C VAL A 309 -14.03 -23.53 -3.88
N LEU A 310 -13.58 -22.98 -5.00
CA LEU A 310 -13.81 -23.50 -6.35
C LEU A 310 -12.62 -24.35 -6.79
N ASP A 311 -12.91 -25.52 -7.36
CA ASP A 311 -11.93 -26.37 -8.04
C ASP A 311 -12.07 -26.17 -9.56
N PRO A 312 -11.00 -25.77 -10.27
CA PRO A 312 -11.00 -25.65 -11.74
C PRO A 312 -11.51 -26.90 -12.47
N LYS A 313 -11.31 -28.10 -11.92
CA LYS A 313 -11.81 -29.36 -12.50
C LYS A 313 -13.33 -29.40 -12.64
N ASP A 314 -14.03 -28.79 -11.68
CA ASP A 314 -15.50 -28.71 -11.67
C ASP A 314 -16.01 -27.44 -12.39
N CYS A 315 -15.09 -26.54 -12.78
CA CYS A 315 -15.38 -25.17 -13.22
C CYS A 315 -14.68 -24.84 -14.57
N PRO A 316 -14.99 -25.56 -15.66
CA PRO A 316 -14.33 -25.37 -16.95
C PRO A 316 -14.51 -23.93 -17.48
N GLY A 317 -13.44 -23.39 -18.06
CA GLY A 317 -13.42 -22.04 -18.62
C GLY A 317 -13.33 -20.89 -17.61
N MET A 318 -13.14 -21.21 -16.32
CA MET A 318 -12.89 -20.21 -15.28
C MET A 318 -11.45 -19.68 -15.31
N ILE A 319 -10.48 -20.52 -15.69
CA ILE A 319 -9.06 -20.20 -15.68
C ILE A 319 -8.37 -20.75 -16.94
N TYR A 320 -7.41 -20.00 -17.46
CA TYR A 320 -6.55 -20.36 -18.58
C TYR A 320 -5.12 -19.95 -18.30
N PHE A 321 -4.14 -20.69 -18.81
CA PHE A 321 -2.73 -20.32 -18.73
C PHE A 321 -2.22 -19.69 -20.02
N LEU A 322 -1.59 -18.52 -19.91
CA LEU A 322 -0.91 -17.82 -20.99
C LEU A 322 0.61 -18.03 -20.83
N PRO A 323 1.26 -18.81 -21.69
CA PRO A 323 2.71 -19.03 -21.63
C PRO A 323 3.46 -17.69 -21.69
N THR A 324 4.38 -17.46 -20.77
CA THR A 324 5.05 -16.17 -20.62
C THR A 324 6.54 -16.35 -20.27
N PRO A 325 7.47 -15.87 -21.12
CA PRO A 325 8.91 -15.90 -20.84
C PRO A 325 9.33 -14.79 -19.87
N LYS A 326 10.27 -14.98 -18.94
CA LYS A 326 10.65 -16.22 -18.27
C LYS A 326 10.69 -15.90 -16.77
N SER A 327 10.02 -16.70 -15.97
CA SER A 327 9.76 -16.43 -14.55
C SER A 327 9.27 -15.00 -14.34
N PRO A 328 8.18 -14.62 -15.04
CA PRO A 328 7.72 -13.25 -15.11
C PRO A 328 7.37 -12.73 -13.72
N HIS A 329 7.56 -11.43 -13.53
CA HIS A 329 7.28 -10.73 -12.28
C HIS A 329 6.00 -9.90 -12.38
N GLY A 330 6.06 -8.72 -12.98
CA GLY A 330 4.89 -7.86 -13.13
C GLY A 330 3.86 -8.39 -14.12
N VAL A 331 2.60 -8.01 -13.94
CA VAL A 331 1.53 -8.19 -14.91
C VAL A 331 0.69 -6.94 -14.92
N ASP A 332 0.71 -6.22 -16.03
CA ASP A 332 0.17 -4.88 -16.11
C ASP A 332 -0.82 -4.79 -17.26
N VAL A 333 -2.03 -4.30 -16.97
CA VAL A 333 -3.11 -4.14 -17.94
C VAL A 333 -3.17 -2.69 -18.38
N ASP A 334 -3.01 -2.46 -19.68
CA ASP A 334 -2.98 -1.12 -20.26
C ASP A 334 -4.30 -0.35 -20.01
N PRO A 335 -4.32 0.99 -20.14
CA PRO A 335 -5.51 1.79 -19.84
C PRO A 335 -6.72 1.43 -20.69
N THR A 336 -6.53 0.87 -21.89
CA THR A 336 -7.64 0.41 -22.75
C THR A 336 -8.19 -0.94 -22.32
N GLY A 337 -7.38 -1.75 -21.62
CA GLY A 337 -7.72 -3.11 -21.20
C GLY A 337 -7.48 -4.19 -22.26
N GLU A 338 -6.89 -3.84 -23.39
CA GLU A 338 -6.62 -4.78 -24.49
C GLU A 338 -5.30 -5.52 -24.32
N TYR A 339 -4.28 -4.90 -23.73
CA TYR A 339 -2.93 -5.45 -23.64
C TYR A 339 -2.58 -5.84 -22.20
N ILE A 340 -2.00 -7.03 -22.06
CA ILE A 340 -1.50 -7.59 -20.80
C ILE A 340 0.01 -7.75 -20.93
N VAL A 341 0.75 -6.89 -20.26
CA VAL A 341 2.22 -6.81 -20.32
C VAL A 341 2.80 -7.59 -19.15
N ALA A 342 3.65 -8.57 -19.41
CA ALA A 342 4.31 -9.31 -18.35
C ALA A 342 5.76 -8.85 -18.18
N GLY A 343 6.19 -8.56 -16.95
CA GLY A 343 7.58 -8.26 -16.62
C GLY A 343 8.46 -9.48 -16.86
N GLY A 344 9.17 -9.52 -17.99
CA GLY A 344 9.88 -10.71 -18.47
C GLY A 344 11.01 -11.23 -17.57
N LYS A 345 11.46 -10.44 -16.57
CA LYS A 345 12.51 -10.71 -15.57
C LYS A 345 13.79 -11.31 -16.16
N LEU A 346 13.81 -12.61 -16.42
CA LEU A 346 14.96 -13.33 -16.96
C LEU A 346 14.97 -13.35 -18.50
N ALA A 347 13.87 -12.94 -19.14
CA ALA A 347 13.77 -12.83 -20.59
C ALA A 347 14.49 -11.58 -21.12
N THR A 348 15.03 -11.72 -22.33
CA THR A 348 15.66 -10.63 -23.10
C THR A 348 14.65 -9.80 -23.90
N VAL A 349 13.35 -10.12 -23.78
CA VAL A 349 12.22 -9.46 -24.43
C VAL A 349 11.11 -9.24 -23.41
N LEU A 350 10.21 -8.29 -23.67
CA LEU A 350 9.01 -8.06 -22.87
C LEU A 350 7.78 -8.54 -23.66
N PRO A 351 7.15 -9.66 -23.28
CA PRO A 351 5.96 -10.16 -23.97
C PRO A 351 4.73 -9.28 -23.68
N VAL A 352 3.97 -8.99 -24.73
CA VAL A 352 2.69 -8.27 -24.64
C VAL A 352 1.60 -9.19 -25.18
N HIS A 353 0.72 -9.69 -24.31
CA HIS A 353 -0.44 -10.48 -24.71
C HIS A 353 -1.61 -9.56 -25.09
N SER A 354 -2.52 -10.04 -25.95
CA SER A 354 -3.75 -9.34 -26.34
C SER A 354 -4.97 -10.07 -25.80
N PHE A 355 -5.86 -9.34 -25.13
CA PHE A 355 -7.12 -9.85 -24.61
C PHE A 355 -8.03 -10.34 -25.73
N SER A 356 -8.21 -9.53 -26.79
CA SER A 356 -9.02 -9.93 -27.94
C SER A 356 -8.50 -11.19 -28.62
N LYS A 357 -7.17 -11.36 -28.69
CA LYS A 357 -6.53 -12.58 -29.20
C LYS A 357 -6.73 -13.77 -28.25
N MET A 358 -6.60 -13.56 -26.94
CA MET A 358 -6.87 -14.57 -25.92
C MET A 358 -8.28 -15.13 -26.04
N ILE A 359 -9.30 -14.28 -26.15
CA ILE A 359 -10.69 -14.72 -26.32
C ILE A 359 -10.87 -15.53 -27.61
N LYS A 360 -10.32 -15.07 -28.74
CA LYS A 360 -10.34 -15.84 -30.00
C LYS A 360 -9.64 -17.20 -29.89
N ALA A 361 -8.53 -17.27 -29.15
CA ALA A 361 -7.81 -18.51 -28.91
C ALA A 361 -8.64 -19.48 -28.05
N ILE A 362 -9.35 -18.98 -27.04
CA ILE A 362 -10.28 -19.76 -26.21
C ILE A 362 -11.44 -20.31 -27.06
N ASP A 363 -12.12 -19.45 -27.82
CA ASP A 363 -13.25 -19.83 -28.67
C ASP A 363 -12.84 -20.84 -29.75
N GLY A 364 -11.66 -20.63 -30.33
CA GLY A 364 -11.05 -21.51 -31.33
C GLY A 364 -10.36 -22.74 -30.76
N LYS A 365 -10.40 -22.96 -29.43
CA LYS A 365 -9.74 -24.07 -28.71
C LYS A 365 -8.27 -24.24 -29.08
N LYS A 366 -7.55 -23.13 -29.21
CA LYS A 366 -6.13 -23.09 -29.59
C LYS A 366 -5.25 -23.38 -28.38
N PHE A 367 -5.32 -24.63 -27.91
CA PHE A 367 -4.62 -25.08 -26.71
C PHE A 367 -3.34 -25.84 -27.03
N ASP A 368 -2.39 -25.80 -26.10
CA ASP A 368 -1.11 -26.52 -26.12
C ASP A 368 -0.97 -27.42 -24.89
N GLY A 369 -2.01 -28.21 -24.63
CA GLY A 369 -2.13 -29.06 -23.44
C GLY A 369 -2.88 -28.41 -22.28
N GLU A 370 -2.75 -29.02 -21.11
CA GLU A 370 -3.38 -28.61 -19.86
C GLU A 370 -2.51 -28.96 -18.65
N ILE A 371 -2.70 -28.23 -17.54
CA ILE A 371 -2.10 -28.52 -16.23
C ILE A 371 -3.24 -28.59 -15.21
N ASP A 372 -3.35 -29.69 -14.48
CA ASP A 372 -4.42 -29.91 -13.49
C ASP A 372 -5.84 -29.63 -14.04
N GLY A 373 -6.08 -29.93 -15.33
CA GLY A 373 -7.36 -29.68 -16.02
C GLY A 373 -7.57 -28.23 -16.50
N ILE A 374 -6.55 -27.37 -16.39
CA ILE A 374 -6.56 -25.98 -16.84
C ILE A 374 -5.89 -25.88 -18.22
N PRO A 375 -6.59 -25.42 -19.27
CA PRO A 375 -6.01 -25.32 -20.61
C PRO A 375 -4.87 -24.30 -20.70
N ILE A 376 -3.81 -24.67 -21.42
CA ILE A 376 -2.71 -23.77 -21.79
C ILE A 376 -3.01 -23.23 -23.18
N LEU A 377 -3.04 -21.90 -23.35
CA LEU A 377 -3.21 -21.27 -24.65
C LEU A 377 -1.91 -21.29 -25.46
N LYS A 378 -2.00 -21.45 -26.78
CA LYS A 378 -0.83 -21.34 -27.66
C LYS A 378 -0.26 -19.92 -27.64
N TYR A 379 1.02 -19.78 -27.30
CA TYR A 379 1.69 -18.47 -27.19
C TYR A 379 1.50 -17.57 -28.43
N ALA A 380 1.71 -18.12 -29.64
CA ALA A 380 1.58 -17.36 -30.88
C ALA A 380 0.15 -16.83 -31.15
N GLU A 381 -0.86 -17.48 -30.57
CA GLU A 381 -2.27 -17.11 -30.75
C GLU A 381 -2.68 -15.99 -29.80
N VAL A 382 -1.99 -15.81 -28.67
CA VAL A 382 -2.30 -14.80 -27.64
C VAL A 382 -1.34 -13.61 -27.66
N ASN A 383 -0.13 -13.78 -28.21
CA ASN A 383 0.89 -12.74 -28.25
C ASN A 383 0.50 -11.61 -29.21
N ALA A 384 0.50 -10.36 -28.74
CA ALA A 384 0.36 -9.16 -29.55
C ALA A 384 1.70 -8.71 -30.16
N GLY A 385 2.79 -8.93 -29.42
CA GLY A 385 4.14 -8.58 -29.83
C GLY A 385 5.12 -8.67 -28.67
N GLU A 386 6.39 -8.44 -28.97
CA GLU A 386 7.46 -8.44 -27.98
C GLU A 386 8.29 -7.17 -28.09
N VAL A 387 8.42 -6.42 -27.00
CA VAL A 387 9.31 -5.26 -26.97
C VAL A 387 10.75 -5.76 -27.00
N GLN A 388 11.48 -5.36 -28.04
CA GLN A 388 12.87 -5.73 -28.21
C GLN A 388 13.76 -4.82 -27.35
N ASN A 389 14.76 -5.43 -26.70
CA ASN A 389 15.68 -4.74 -25.80
C ASN A 389 14.96 -3.97 -24.67
N PRO A 390 14.16 -4.59 -23.79
CA PRO A 390 13.44 -3.87 -22.73
C PRO A 390 14.35 -3.42 -21.55
N GLY A 391 15.67 -3.50 -21.68
CA GLY A 391 16.63 -3.41 -20.57
C GLY A 391 16.91 -4.79 -19.95
N LEU A 392 17.83 -4.85 -18.98
CA LEU A 392 18.17 -6.10 -18.29
C LEU A 392 17.37 -6.21 -16.99
N GLY A 393 16.65 -7.32 -16.81
CA GLY A 393 15.79 -7.52 -15.65
C GLY A 393 14.49 -6.71 -15.69
N PRO A 394 13.67 -6.77 -16.76
CA PRO A 394 12.42 -6.01 -16.80
C PRO A 394 11.42 -6.54 -15.76
N LEU A 395 10.94 -5.68 -14.85
CA LEU A 395 10.10 -6.11 -13.72
C LEU A 395 8.64 -5.66 -13.80
N HIS A 396 8.39 -4.36 -13.99
CA HIS A 396 7.06 -3.76 -13.83
C HIS A 396 6.82 -2.68 -14.88
N THR A 397 5.59 -2.52 -15.35
CA THR A 397 5.21 -1.55 -16.40
C THR A 397 4.03 -0.67 -15.98
N GLU A 398 4.13 0.64 -16.21
CA GLU A 398 3.00 1.58 -16.10
C GLU A 398 2.79 2.34 -17.41
N PHE A 399 1.65 3.04 -17.52
CA PHE A 399 1.20 3.63 -18.77
C PHE A 399 0.84 5.11 -18.62
N ASP A 400 0.99 5.89 -19.70
CA ASP A 400 0.49 7.26 -19.80
C ASP A 400 -0.74 7.38 -20.72
N GLU A 401 -1.33 8.58 -20.79
CA GLU A 401 -2.50 8.89 -21.62
C GLU A 401 -2.19 9.03 -23.11
N LYS A 402 -0.90 8.99 -23.48
CA LYS A 402 -0.40 9.19 -24.85
C LYS A 402 -0.10 7.86 -25.54
N GLY A 403 -0.34 6.74 -24.86
CA GLY A 403 -0.10 5.39 -25.38
C GLY A 403 1.36 4.96 -25.25
N PHE A 404 2.13 5.55 -24.33
CA PHE A 404 3.43 5.05 -23.94
C PHE A 404 3.33 4.19 -22.68
N ALA A 405 4.23 3.21 -22.64
CA ALA A 405 4.48 2.36 -21.50
C ALA A 405 5.90 2.58 -20.99
N TYR A 406 6.09 2.42 -19.68
CA TYR A 406 7.33 2.68 -18.97
C TYR A 406 7.65 1.43 -18.16
N THR A 407 8.77 0.78 -18.46
CA THR A 407 9.18 -0.47 -17.81
C THR A 407 10.42 -0.26 -16.96
N SER A 408 10.42 -0.77 -15.73
CA SER A 408 11.61 -0.82 -14.87
C SER A 408 12.53 -1.95 -15.30
N ALA A 409 13.83 -1.68 -15.37
CA ALA A 409 14.86 -2.69 -15.60
C ALA A 409 15.86 -2.72 -14.43
N PHE A 410 15.79 -3.78 -13.62
CA PHE A 410 16.49 -3.89 -12.34
C PHE A 410 18.01 -3.98 -12.50
N ILE A 411 18.50 -4.78 -13.45
CA ILE A 411 19.93 -5.07 -13.62
C ILE A 411 20.63 -3.92 -14.33
N SER A 412 20.02 -3.39 -15.40
CA SER A 412 20.57 -2.22 -16.10
C SER A 412 20.28 -0.90 -15.38
N SER A 413 19.42 -0.91 -14.35
CA SER A 413 19.11 0.24 -13.49
C SER A 413 18.60 1.44 -14.29
N GLU A 414 17.53 1.23 -15.05
CA GLU A 414 16.94 2.23 -15.93
C GLU A 414 15.41 2.09 -15.99
N VAL A 415 14.75 3.16 -16.45
CA VAL A 415 13.38 3.11 -16.94
C VAL A 415 13.43 3.17 -18.47
N VAL A 416 12.68 2.28 -19.12
CA VAL A 416 12.59 2.18 -20.59
C VAL A 416 11.19 2.60 -21.03
N LYS A 417 11.10 3.66 -21.83
CA LYS A 417 9.86 4.16 -22.43
C LYS A 417 9.69 3.55 -23.82
N TRP A 418 8.53 2.96 -24.08
CA TRP A 418 8.18 2.33 -25.35
C TRP A 418 6.73 2.59 -25.74
N LYS A 419 6.38 2.40 -27.01
CA LYS A 419 5.07 2.75 -27.55
C LYS A 419 4.15 1.54 -27.69
N LEU A 420 2.93 1.63 -27.16
CA LEU A 420 1.89 0.61 -27.33
C LEU A 420 1.52 0.46 -28.82
N GLY A 421 1.28 -0.78 -29.25
CA GLY A 421 0.91 -1.14 -30.62
C GLY A 421 2.10 -1.31 -31.57
N THR A 422 3.15 -0.50 -31.44
CA THR A 422 4.38 -0.65 -32.25
C THR A 422 5.51 -1.38 -31.51
N TRP A 423 5.44 -1.42 -30.17
CA TRP A 423 6.42 -2.08 -29.29
C TRP A 423 7.84 -1.50 -29.40
N GLU A 424 7.95 -0.29 -29.95
CA GLU A 424 9.22 0.38 -30.19
C GLU A 424 9.69 1.11 -28.93
N VAL A 425 10.94 0.88 -28.54
CA VAL A 425 11.61 1.66 -27.48
C VAL A 425 11.95 3.04 -28.01
N VAL A 426 11.46 4.09 -27.36
CA VAL A 426 11.59 5.50 -27.81
C VAL A 426 12.46 6.35 -26.87
N ASP A 427 12.62 5.93 -25.62
CA ASP A 427 13.49 6.62 -24.67
C ASP A 427 13.96 5.72 -23.52
N ARG A 428 15.03 6.16 -22.85
CA ARG A 428 15.60 5.52 -21.66
C ARG A 428 16.13 6.57 -20.71
N ILE A 429 16.05 6.29 -19.42
CA ILE A 429 16.68 7.12 -18.40
C ILE A 429 17.30 6.25 -17.30
N PRO A 430 18.55 6.48 -16.90
CA PRO A 430 19.13 5.80 -15.76
C PRO A 430 18.42 6.19 -14.46
N VAL A 431 18.28 5.25 -13.56
CA VAL A 431 17.77 5.43 -12.19
C VAL A 431 18.75 4.81 -11.21
N TYR A 432 18.73 5.26 -9.95
CA TYR A 432 19.84 5.06 -9.04
C TYR A 432 19.37 4.53 -7.67
N TYR A 433 19.47 3.22 -7.41
CA TYR A 433 19.77 2.13 -8.35
C TYR A 433 18.84 0.95 -8.15
N SER A 434 18.84 0.05 -9.14
CA SER A 434 18.14 -1.23 -9.11
C SER A 434 16.66 -1.02 -8.80
N ILE A 435 15.99 -0.33 -9.71
CA ILE A 435 14.55 -0.07 -9.65
C ILE A 435 13.76 -1.38 -9.58
N GLY A 436 12.83 -1.43 -8.62
CA GLY A 436 11.84 -2.49 -8.52
C GLY A 436 10.61 -2.13 -9.35
N HIS A 437 9.58 -1.63 -8.67
CA HIS A 437 8.38 -1.09 -9.34
C HIS A 437 8.54 0.39 -9.66
N LEU A 438 7.58 0.88 -10.43
CA LEU A 438 7.41 2.29 -10.76
C LEU A 438 5.93 2.64 -10.74
N MET A 439 5.63 3.92 -10.59
CA MET A 439 4.27 4.45 -10.56
C MET A 439 4.18 5.62 -11.53
N VAL A 440 3.32 5.54 -12.54
CA VAL A 440 2.78 6.74 -13.20
C VAL A 440 1.55 7.17 -12.41
N MET A 441 1.32 8.47 -12.24
CA MET A 441 0.14 8.95 -11.51
C MET A 441 -1.14 8.41 -12.17
N GLY A 442 -1.94 7.63 -11.43
CA GLY A 442 -3.10 6.93 -11.99
C GLY A 442 -2.79 5.94 -13.13
N GLY A 443 -1.54 5.47 -13.24
CA GLY A 443 -1.04 4.56 -14.28
C GLY A 443 -1.86 3.27 -14.44
N ASP A 444 -2.46 2.83 -13.34
CA ASP A 444 -3.29 1.65 -13.23
C ASP A 444 -4.76 1.87 -13.62
N THR A 445 -5.17 3.09 -13.89
CA THR A 445 -6.55 3.47 -14.22
C THR A 445 -6.79 3.44 -15.74
N LYS A 446 -8.01 3.77 -16.17
CA LYS A 446 -8.32 4.04 -17.60
C LYS A 446 -7.80 5.40 -18.08
N LYS A 447 -7.47 6.32 -17.17
CA LYS A 447 -7.07 7.71 -17.48
C LYS A 447 -5.86 8.13 -16.64
N PRO A 448 -4.68 7.57 -16.93
CA PRO A 448 -3.45 7.97 -16.27
C PRO A 448 -3.11 9.45 -16.51
N PHE A 449 -2.25 10.00 -15.65
CA PHE A 449 -1.71 11.36 -15.74
C PHE A 449 -0.23 11.31 -16.11
N GLY A 450 0.07 11.42 -17.39
CA GLY A 450 1.40 11.40 -18.02
C GLY A 450 2.19 12.68 -17.81
N LYS A 451 2.27 13.11 -16.56
CA LYS A 451 3.11 14.22 -16.10
C LYS A 451 4.29 13.72 -15.28
N TYR A 452 4.03 12.82 -14.32
CA TYR A 452 5.04 12.33 -13.39
C TYR A 452 5.07 10.80 -13.34
N LEU A 453 6.29 10.28 -13.28
CA LEU A 453 6.61 8.89 -12.96
C LEU A 453 7.48 8.88 -11.69
N VAL A 454 7.25 7.93 -10.79
CA VAL A 454 8.07 7.68 -9.61
C VAL A 454 8.73 6.31 -9.75
N ALA A 455 10.07 6.29 -9.75
CA ALA A 455 10.87 5.07 -9.73
C ALA A 455 11.22 4.68 -8.28
N LEU A 456 10.92 3.44 -7.87
CA LEU A 456 11.18 2.94 -6.52
C LEU A 456 12.47 2.10 -6.52
N ASN A 457 13.57 2.71 -6.06
CA ASN A 457 14.91 2.13 -6.12
C ASN A 457 15.26 1.35 -4.85
N LYS A 458 15.90 0.19 -5.03
CA LYS A 458 16.20 -0.74 -3.92
C LYS A 458 17.57 -0.53 -3.31
N ILE A 459 18.48 0.08 -4.05
CA ILE A 459 19.88 0.23 -3.66
C ILE A 459 20.29 1.69 -3.83
N THR A 460 20.69 2.33 -2.73
CA THR A 460 20.87 3.79 -2.69
C THR A 460 22.33 4.24 -2.66
N LYS A 461 23.27 3.39 -2.23
CA LYS A 461 24.74 3.63 -2.27
C LYS A 461 25.15 5.08 -1.93
N ASP A 462 25.51 5.85 -2.95
CA ASP A 462 26.14 7.17 -2.90
C ASP A 462 25.15 8.34 -3.12
N ARG A 463 23.84 8.06 -3.13
CA ARG A 463 22.81 9.08 -3.42
C ARG A 463 22.55 10.03 -2.25
N TYR A 464 22.83 9.61 -1.02
CA TYR A 464 22.64 10.41 0.19
C TYR A 464 23.89 10.41 1.07
N LEU A 465 23.90 11.31 2.06
CA LEU A 465 24.92 11.28 3.11
C LEU A 465 24.88 9.90 3.82
N PRO A 466 26.05 9.30 4.12
CA PRO A 466 26.11 7.96 4.67
C PRO A 466 25.55 7.93 6.10
N THR A 467 24.68 6.95 6.37
CA THR A 467 24.04 6.70 7.68
C THR A 467 24.53 5.41 8.37
N GLY A 468 25.67 4.88 7.92
CA GLY A 468 26.22 3.60 8.37
C GLY A 468 25.90 2.44 7.41
N PRO A 469 25.99 1.18 7.86
CA PRO A 469 25.80 -0.01 7.00
C PRO A 469 24.38 -0.18 6.45
N SER A 470 23.39 0.42 7.11
CA SER A 470 22.00 0.45 6.66
C SER A 470 21.71 1.80 6.02
N LEU A 471 21.22 1.77 4.78
CA LEU A 471 20.82 2.94 4.00
C LEU A 471 19.31 2.90 3.77
N THR A 472 18.70 4.08 3.72
CA THR A 472 17.31 4.25 3.26
C THR A 472 17.20 3.97 1.76
N GLN A 473 16.09 3.37 1.31
CA GLN A 473 15.72 3.28 -0.09
C GLN A 473 15.30 4.65 -0.64
N SER A 474 15.29 4.81 -1.96
CA SER A 474 14.95 6.08 -2.60
C SER A 474 13.82 5.97 -3.61
N ALA A 475 13.07 7.05 -3.73
CA ALA A 475 12.16 7.30 -4.84
C ALA A 475 12.73 8.40 -5.74
N GLN A 476 12.60 8.22 -7.05
CA GLN A 476 13.04 9.21 -8.04
C GLN A 476 11.85 9.70 -8.87
N LEU A 477 11.58 11.00 -8.79
CA LEU A 477 10.53 11.66 -9.56
C LEU A 477 11.07 12.04 -10.93
N ILE A 478 10.40 11.57 -11.97
CA ILE A 478 10.75 11.77 -13.37
C ILE A 478 9.58 12.47 -14.07
N ASP A 479 9.87 13.57 -14.75
CA ASP A 479 8.92 14.20 -15.67
C ASP A 479 8.80 13.38 -16.96
N ILE A 480 7.57 13.07 -17.31
CA ILE A 480 7.19 12.33 -18.52
C ILE A 480 6.23 13.10 -19.43
N SER A 481 5.99 14.39 -19.13
CA SER A 481 5.07 15.25 -19.91
C SER A 481 5.56 15.56 -21.32
N GLY A 482 6.88 15.58 -21.54
CA GLY A 482 7.50 15.80 -22.83
C GLY A 482 7.87 14.52 -23.59
N ASP A 483 8.55 14.68 -24.72
CA ASP A 483 9.01 13.56 -25.54
C ASP A 483 10.08 12.72 -24.81
N LYS A 484 10.96 13.38 -24.06
CA LYS A 484 12.07 12.80 -23.30
C LYS A 484 11.83 12.85 -21.80
N MET A 485 12.16 11.76 -21.12
CA MET A 485 12.10 11.66 -19.67
C MET A 485 13.17 12.55 -19.02
N LYS A 486 12.83 13.21 -17.91
CA LYS A 486 13.76 14.07 -17.16
C LYS A 486 13.66 13.80 -15.66
N LEU A 487 14.76 13.37 -15.04
CA LEU A 487 14.84 13.25 -13.58
C LEU A 487 14.69 14.64 -12.94
N LEU A 488 13.81 14.76 -11.95
CA LEU A 488 13.52 16.01 -11.25
C LEU A 488 13.99 16.00 -9.80
N LEU A 489 13.70 14.92 -9.08
CA LEU A 489 13.93 14.82 -7.64
C LEU A 489 14.30 13.39 -7.25
N ASP A 490 15.15 13.29 -6.25
CA ASP A 490 15.55 12.05 -5.59
C ASP A 490 15.31 12.23 -4.08
N PHE A 491 14.46 11.41 -3.48
CA PHE A 491 14.05 11.57 -2.07
C PHE A 491 13.97 10.23 -1.32
N PRO A 492 14.36 10.21 -0.03
CA PRO A 492 14.41 8.98 0.77
C PRO A 492 13.01 8.48 1.12
N THR A 493 12.90 7.17 1.34
CA THR A 493 11.63 6.47 1.61
C THR A 493 11.67 5.63 2.87
N ILE A 494 10.50 5.25 3.38
CA ILE A 494 10.36 4.44 4.59
C ILE A 494 10.22 2.95 4.24
N GLY A 495 11.07 2.13 4.85
CA GLY A 495 10.84 0.70 4.99
C GLY A 495 10.89 -0.15 3.72
N GLU A 496 11.57 0.33 2.66
CA GLU A 496 11.57 -0.28 1.31
C GLU A 496 10.17 -0.38 0.69
N PRO A 497 9.64 0.71 0.10
CA PRO A 497 8.41 0.62 -0.65
C PRO A 497 8.51 -0.37 -1.82
N HIS A 498 7.63 -1.37 -1.84
CA HIS A 498 7.54 -2.32 -2.95
C HIS A 498 6.78 -1.73 -4.13
N TYR A 499 5.65 -1.07 -3.88
CA TYR A 499 4.81 -0.40 -4.87
C TYR A 499 4.18 0.89 -4.31
N ALA A 500 3.60 1.67 -5.21
CA ALA A 500 2.93 2.93 -4.87
C ALA A 500 1.74 3.20 -5.80
N GLN A 501 0.76 3.96 -5.30
CA GLN A 501 -0.33 4.51 -6.11
C GLN A 501 -0.55 6.00 -5.84
N GLY A 502 -0.87 6.73 -6.91
CA GLY A 502 -0.99 8.18 -6.89
C GLY A 502 -2.39 8.64 -7.28
N ILE A 503 -2.90 9.63 -6.57
CA ILE A 503 -4.21 10.24 -6.83
C ILE A 503 -4.10 11.76 -6.75
N LYS A 504 -4.91 12.48 -7.53
CA LYS A 504 -4.95 13.95 -7.46
C LYS A 504 -5.41 14.41 -6.08
N ALA A 505 -4.74 15.44 -5.57
CA ALA A 505 -5.03 15.99 -4.26
C ALA A 505 -6.46 16.54 -4.13
N ASP A 506 -7.03 17.06 -5.23
CA ASP A 506 -8.39 17.61 -5.25
C ASP A 506 -9.50 16.55 -5.12
N ILE A 507 -9.18 15.26 -5.27
CA ILE A 507 -10.13 14.17 -5.02
C ILE A 507 -10.30 13.96 -3.51
N LEU A 508 -9.19 13.98 -2.75
CA LEU A 508 -9.22 13.70 -1.31
C LEU A 508 -9.52 14.95 -0.46
N THR A 509 -9.11 16.13 -0.92
CA THR A 509 -9.21 17.37 -0.13
C THR A 509 -10.62 17.99 -0.09
N LYS A 510 -11.59 17.46 -0.86
CA LYS A 510 -12.97 17.98 -0.86
C LYS A 510 -13.75 17.61 0.40
N ASP A 511 -13.60 16.36 0.87
CA ASP A 511 -14.47 15.78 1.91
C ASP A 511 -13.67 15.16 3.07
N PHE A 512 -12.43 15.60 3.29
CA PHE A 512 -11.60 15.08 4.38
C PHE A 512 -12.13 15.47 5.76
N MET A 513 -11.92 14.58 6.73
CA MET A 513 -12.30 14.80 8.11
C MET A 513 -11.24 15.62 8.86
N LYS A 514 -11.69 16.65 9.57
CA LYS A 514 -10.83 17.51 10.41
C LYS A 514 -10.85 17.14 11.87
N ILE A 515 -12.05 16.91 12.39
CA ILE A 515 -12.29 16.61 13.79
C ILE A 515 -13.37 15.56 13.90
N TYR A 516 -13.42 14.92 15.06
CA TYR A 516 -14.57 14.15 15.46
C TYR A 516 -15.44 14.96 16.41
N LYS A 517 -16.74 14.91 16.21
CA LYS A 517 -17.66 15.67 17.07
C LYS A 517 -17.83 14.98 18.41
N ASN A 518 -17.75 15.75 19.49
CA ASN A 518 -17.96 15.24 20.85
C ASN A 518 -19.35 14.59 21.04
N GLU A 519 -20.38 15.14 20.40
CA GLU A 519 -21.75 14.63 20.48
C GLU A 519 -21.88 13.22 19.86
N ASP A 520 -21.11 12.96 18.80
CA ASP A 520 -21.09 11.71 18.04
C ASP A 520 -20.17 10.64 18.65
N ASN A 521 -19.37 11.00 19.66
CA ASN A 521 -18.49 10.04 20.32
C ASN A 521 -19.32 8.96 21.04
N GLY A 522 -19.36 7.77 20.42
CA GLY A 522 -20.07 6.60 20.89
C GLY A 522 -19.19 5.62 21.68
N ASN A 523 -17.94 5.96 22.00
CA ASN A 523 -17.09 5.09 22.80
C ASN A 523 -17.76 4.85 24.18
N PRO A 524 -17.89 3.59 24.65
CA PRO A 524 -18.57 3.28 25.90
C PRO A 524 -17.91 3.89 27.15
N TYR A 525 -16.65 4.30 27.04
CA TYR A 525 -15.88 4.95 28.12
C TYR A 525 -15.70 6.46 27.90
N ALA A 526 -16.39 7.06 26.92
CA ALA A 526 -16.31 8.48 26.66
C ALA A 526 -16.76 9.30 27.88
N THR A 527 -15.97 10.32 28.21
CA THR A 527 -16.28 11.30 29.25
C THR A 527 -16.62 12.62 28.58
N LYS A 528 -17.91 12.96 28.50
CA LYS A 528 -18.41 14.08 27.66
C LYS A 528 -18.20 15.48 28.29
N GLY A 529 -17.66 15.53 29.49
CA GLY A 529 -17.27 16.77 30.17
C GLY A 529 -16.64 16.47 31.52
N GLU A 530 -15.91 17.44 32.08
CA GLU A 530 -15.16 17.27 33.34
C GLU A 530 -16.02 16.82 34.52
N LYS A 531 -17.29 17.26 34.57
CA LYS A 531 -18.25 16.85 35.62
C LYS A 531 -18.56 15.34 35.62
N ASP A 532 -18.33 14.67 34.49
CA ASP A 532 -18.57 13.23 34.32
C ASP A 532 -17.29 12.40 34.57
N ALA A 533 -16.14 13.07 34.79
CA ALA A 533 -14.88 12.43 35.12
C ALA A 533 -14.96 11.74 36.49
N LYS A 534 -14.38 10.54 36.57
CA LYS A 534 -14.48 9.69 37.76
C LYS A 534 -13.37 8.65 37.82
N VAL A 535 -13.05 8.19 39.03
CA VAL A 535 -12.19 7.03 39.23
C VAL A 535 -12.96 5.97 40.01
N VAL A 536 -13.09 4.77 39.45
CA VAL A 536 -13.89 3.67 40.01
C VAL A 536 -13.01 2.44 40.20
N ARG A 537 -13.20 1.73 41.31
CA ARG A 537 -12.51 0.47 41.62
C ARG A 537 -13.48 -0.70 41.65
N GLU A 538 -13.11 -1.77 40.97
CA GLU A 538 -13.82 -3.05 40.88
C GLU A 538 -12.80 -4.18 41.19
N GLY A 539 -12.67 -4.55 42.46
CA GLY A 539 -11.60 -5.45 42.91
C GLY A 539 -10.21 -4.82 42.70
N ASN A 540 -9.36 -5.46 41.91
CA ASN A 540 -8.05 -4.96 41.50
C ASN A 540 -8.09 -4.20 40.16
N ILE A 541 -9.25 -4.02 39.54
CA ILE A 541 -9.38 -3.18 38.34
C ILE A 541 -9.72 -1.77 38.80
N VAL A 542 -8.98 -0.78 38.31
CA VAL A 542 -9.27 0.64 38.50
C VAL A 542 -9.51 1.27 37.13
N ARG A 543 -10.62 1.98 36.98
CA ARG A 543 -10.96 2.71 35.76
C ARG A 543 -10.96 4.20 36.04
N VAL A 544 -10.09 4.91 35.35
CA VAL A 544 -9.96 6.37 35.36
C VAL A 544 -10.65 6.88 34.10
N TYR A 545 -11.78 7.56 34.28
CA TYR A 545 -12.50 8.28 33.24
C TYR A 545 -12.04 9.73 33.30
N MET A 546 -11.26 10.14 32.31
CA MET A 546 -10.51 11.39 32.30
C MET A 546 -10.86 12.22 31.06
N THR A 547 -10.90 13.53 31.22
CA THR A 547 -10.98 14.47 30.10
C THR A 547 -9.65 15.18 29.90
N ALA A 548 -9.35 15.51 28.64
CA ALA A 548 -8.25 16.36 28.23
C ALA A 548 -8.82 17.58 27.50
N ALA A 549 -8.51 18.78 28.01
CA ALA A 549 -8.86 20.06 27.40
C ALA A 549 -7.74 21.05 27.72
N ARG A 550 -7.34 21.89 26.78
CA ARG A 550 -6.22 22.81 26.98
C ARG A 550 -6.45 23.67 28.24
N SER A 551 -5.59 23.64 29.26
CA SER A 551 -4.27 22.98 29.36
C SER A 551 -4.16 22.04 30.55
N HIS A 552 -5.17 21.19 30.79
CA HIS A 552 -5.21 20.31 31.95
C HIS A 552 -5.93 18.99 31.70
N PHE A 553 -5.66 18.01 32.56
CA PHE A 553 -6.46 16.79 32.68
C PHE A 553 -7.46 16.95 33.82
N ALA A 554 -8.63 16.31 33.70
CA ALA A 554 -9.53 16.15 34.83
C ALA A 554 -9.89 14.66 35.00
N PRO A 555 -9.55 14.02 36.13
CA PRO A 555 -8.76 14.54 37.27
C PRO A 555 -7.25 14.62 36.97
N ASP A 556 -6.53 15.52 37.65
CA ASP A 556 -5.06 15.64 37.59
C ASP A 556 -4.37 15.04 38.83
N ASN A 557 -5.09 14.78 39.92
CA ASN A 557 -4.56 14.13 41.11
C ASN A 557 -5.41 12.90 41.45
N ILE A 558 -4.75 11.74 41.61
CA ILE A 558 -5.40 10.45 41.89
C ILE A 558 -4.64 9.74 43.03
N GLU A 559 -5.33 9.50 44.14
CA GLU A 559 -4.84 8.73 45.28
C GLU A 559 -5.53 7.37 45.40
N GLY A 560 -4.90 6.43 46.12
CA GLY A 560 -5.50 5.14 46.46
C GLY A 560 -5.37 4.07 45.36
N ILE A 561 -4.49 4.28 44.38
CA ILE A 561 -3.99 3.20 43.51
C ILE A 561 -3.07 2.29 44.34
N LYS A 562 -3.07 0.99 44.05
CA LYS A 562 -2.30 -0.01 44.78
C LYS A 562 -1.44 -0.84 43.83
N VAL A 563 -0.30 -1.32 44.33
CA VAL A 563 0.47 -2.36 43.63
C VAL A 563 -0.42 -3.58 43.40
N GLY A 564 -0.43 -4.08 42.17
CA GLY A 564 -1.29 -5.18 41.73
C GLY A 564 -2.63 -4.74 41.11
N ASP A 565 -2.92 -3.43 41.12
CA ASP A 565 -4.02 -2.91 40.33
C ASP A 565 -3.73 -2.98 38.83
N LYS A 566 -4.78 -3.25 38.06
CA LYS A 566 -4.82 -3.02 36.62
C LYS A 566 -5.59 -1.74 36.36
N VAL A 567 -4.87 -0.67 36.02
CA VAL A 567 -5.43 0.66 35.84
C VAL A 567 -5.71 0.91 34.37
N TYR A 568 -6.95 1.23 34.03
CA TYR A 568 -7.38 1.67 32.71
C TYR A 568 -7.57 3.18 32.72
N PHE A 569 -6.85 3.90 31.88
CA PHE A 569 -7.08 5.33 31.63
C PHE A 569 -7.89 5.49 30.37
N HIS A 570 -9.16 5.84 30.51
CA HIS A 570 -10.06 6.22 29.44
C HIS A 570 -10.01 7.74 29.28
N VAL A 571 -9.23 8.23 28.34
CA VAL A 571 -8.98 9.66 28.17
C VAL A 571 -9.78 10.16 26.97
N THR A 572 -10.61 11.18 27.19
CA THR A 572 -11.43 11.82 26.15
C THR A 572 -10.91 13.22 25.84
N ASN A 573 -10.53 13.47 24.59
CA ASN A 573 -10.16 14.79 24.11
C ASN A 573 -11.44 15.61 23.84
N LEU A 574 -11.65 16.68 24.61
CA LEU A 574 -12.82 17.54 24.49
C LEU A 574 -12.66 18.68 23.48
N GLU A 575 -11.49 18.85 22.88
CA GLU A 575 -11.24 19.88 21.86
C GLU A 575 -12.17 19.69 20.66
N GLN A 576 -12.61 20.80 20.07
CA GLN A 576 -13.43 20.85 18.85
C GLN A 576 -12.80 21.82 17.82
N ASP A 577 -11.47 21.94 17.89
CA ASP A 577 -10.66 22.68 16.94
C ASP A 577 -9.77 21.69 16.16
N TRP A 578 -9.48 22.01 14.90
CA TRP A 578 -8.69 21.14 14.05
C TRP A 578 -7.21 21.19 14.45
N ASP A 579 -6.53 20.04 14.40
CA ASP A 579 -5.09 19.92 14.69
C ASP A 579 -4.73 20.23 16.16
N VAL A 580 -5.60 19.80 17.09
CA VAL A 580 -5.37 19.90 18.54
C VAL A 580 -5.48 18.53 19.22
N PRO A 581 -4.56 17.58 18.91
CA PRO A 581 -4.48 16.33 19.65
C PRO A 581 -4.04 16.55 21.10
N HIS A 582 -4.26 15.55 21.94
CA HIS A 582 -3.65 15.45 23.26
C HIS A 582 -2.89 14.14 23.40
N GLY A 583 -1.78 14.20 24.12
CA GLY A 583 -1.01 13.04 24.53
C GLY A 583 -1.41 12.53 25.92
N PHE A 584 -1.05 11.31 26.27
CA PHE A 584 -1.11 10.83 27.66
C PHE A 584 -0.08 9.74 27.94
N ALA A 585 0.78 9.96 28.92
CA ALA A 585 1.76 8.96 29.38
C ALA A 585 1.95 9.01 30.91
N VAL A 586 2.18 7.84 31.51
CA VAL A 586 2.53 7.69 32.94
C VAL A 586 4.00 7.29 33.06
N LYS A 587 4.73 7.88 34.02
CA LYS A 587 6.14 7.54 34.28
C LYS A 587 6.34 6.03 34.43
N GLY A 588 7.19 5.44 33.58
CA GLY A 588 7.56 4.02 33.64
C GLY A 588 6.45 3.06 33.20
N MET A 589 5.45 3.54 32.47
CA MET A 589 4.44 2.70 31.83
C MET A 589 5.10 1.76 30.80
N ASN A 590 4.84 0.46 30.90
CA ASN A 590 5.32 -0.56 29.95
C ASN A 590 4.31 -0.76 28.82
N ASN A 591 3.88 0.34 28.22
CA ASN A 591 2.93 0.47 27.11
C ASN A 591 3.29 1.76 26.34
N SER A 592 2.71 2.03 25.17
CA SER A 592 2.94 3.30 24.47
C SER A 592 2.19 4.47 25.11
N GLU A 593 2.53 5.69 24.70
CA GLU A 593 1.66 6.85 24.92
C GLU A 593 0.30 6.67 24.22
N LEU A 594 -0.68 7.50 24.60
CA LEU A 594 -1.86 7.78 23.80
C LEU A 594 -1.62 9.03 22.96
N LEU A 595 -2.06 9.00 21.70
CA LEU A 595 -2.33 10.20 20.92
C LEU A 595 -3.84 10.24 20.63
N ILE A 596 -4.50 11.33 21.02
CA ILE A 596 -5.97 11.39 21.12
C ILE A 596 -6.46 12.58 20.29
N MET A 597 -7.08 12.31 19.14
CA MET A 597 -7.57 13.37 18.25
C MET A 597 -8.77 14.12 18.85
N PRO A 598 -9.05 15.36 18.41
CA PRO A 598 -10.25 16.11 18.83
C PRO A 598 -11.53 15.27 18.75
N GLY A 599 -12.22 15.14 19.88
CA GLY A 599 -13.45 14.35 20.04
C GLY A 599 -13.28 12.84 20.14
N GLU A 600 -12.05 12.33 20.29
CA GLU A 600 -11.77 10.92 20.54
C GLU A 600 -11.75 10.53 22.01
N THR A 601 -12.04 9.25 22.25
CA THR A 601 -11.67 8.56 23.48
C THR A 601 -10.70 7.44 23.14
N ARG A 602 -9.60 7.36 23.88
CA ARG A 602 -8.63 6.26 23.83
C ARG A 602 -8.34 5.72 25.22
N THR A 603 -7.99 4.45 25.26
CA THR A 603 -7.75 3.72 26.50
C THR A 603 -6.35 3.11 26.51
N VAL A 604 -5.59 3.42 27.56
CA VAL A 604 -4.33 2.73 27.87
C VAL A 604 -4.44 1.97 29.19
N THR A 605 -3.81 0.80 29.24
CA THR A 605 -3.67 0.00 30.47
C THR A 605 -2.30 0.23 31.08
N TRP A 606 -2.26 0.40 32.41
CA TRP A 606 -1.05 0.52 33.21
C TRP A 606 -1.15 -0.33 34.49
N GLU A 607 -0.07 -1.02 34.85
CA GLU A 607 0.03 -1.84 36.06
C GLU A 607 1.24 -1.43 36.90
N PRO A 608 1.05 -0.69 38.01
CA PRO A 608 2.17 -0.27 38.85
C PRO A 608 2.77 -1.48 39.58
N LYS A 609 4.10 -1.62 39.49
CA LYS A 609 4.84 -2.73 40.10
C LYS A 609 5.43 -2.40 41.47
N GLN A 610 5.49 -1.12 41.86
CA GLN A 610 6.05 -0.68 43.13
C GLN A 610 5.23 0.47 43.74
N PRO A 611 5.24 0.65 45.07
CA PRO A 611 4.67 1.84 45.69
C PRO A 611 5.48 3.09 45.31
N GLY A 612 4.82 4.24 45.26
CA GLY A 612 5.47 5.51 44.96
C GLY A 612 4.53 6.55 44.39
N ILE A 613 5.11 7.69 44.00
CA ILE A 613 4.42 8.75 43.27
C ILE A 613 4.79 8.65 41.79
N TYR A 614 3.77 8.57 40.95
CA TYR A 614 3.89 8.38 39.52
C TYR A 614 3.26 9.58 38.80
N PRO A 615 4.06 10.51 38.26
CA PRO A 615 3.51 11.58 37.44
C PRO A 615 3.00 11.02 36.10
N PHE A 616 2.01 11.71 35.56
CA PHE A 616 1.54 11.57 34.19
C PHE A 616 1.46 12.94 33.51
N TYR A 617 1.51 12.99 32.19
CA TYR A 617 1.58 14.24 31.44
C TYR A 617 1.04 14.09 30.01
N CYS A 618 0.73 15.22 29.40
CA CYS A 618 0.44 15.32 27.97
C CYS A 618 1.75 15.31 27.19
N SER A 619 2.00 14.23 26.45
CA SER A 619 3.18 14.07 25.60
C SER A 619 3.15 14.95 24.36
N ASP A 620 1.95 15.28 23.86
CA ASP A 620 1.77 16.18 22.73
C ASP A 620 1.89 17.67 23.14
N PHE A 621 2.45 18.50 22.25
CA PHE A 621 2.55 19.95 22.45
C PHE A 621 1.21 20.61 22.10
N CYS A 622 0.23 20.47 22.98
CA CYS A 622 -1.14 20.89 22.71
C CYS A 622 -1.41 22.38 22.98
N SER A 623 -0.58 23.07 23.78
CA SER A 623 -0.79 24.48 24.15
C SER A 623 0.48 25.15 24.68
N ALA A 624 0.46 26.46 24.88
CA ALA A 624 1.56 27.18 25.55
C ALA A 624 1.86 26.68 26.97
N LEU A 625 0.86 26.06 27.63
CA LEU A 625 0.96 25.48 28.97
C LEU A 625 0.98 23.93 28.91
N HIS A 626 1.53 23.34 27.84
CA HIS A 626 1.60 21.88 27.68
C HIS A 626 2.43 21.23 28.79
N GLN A 627 3.46 21.92 29.31
CA GLN A 627 4.29 21.40 30.41
C GLN A 627 3.51 21.33 31.73
N GLU A 628 2.60 22.27 31.96
CA GLU A 628 1.72 22.32 33.12
C GLU A 628 0.56 21.30 33.02
N MET A 629 0.27 20.80 31.82
CA MET A 629 -0.71 19.74 31.58
C MET A 629 -0.19 18.38 32.08
N SER A 630 -0.16 18.23 33.39
CA SER A 630 0.39 17.09 34.11
C SER A 630 -0.43 16.77 35.35
N GLY A 631 -0.16 15.61 35.95
CA GLY A 631 -0.84 15.16 37.15
C GLY A 631 -0.06 14.08 37.89
N TYR A 632 -0.58 13.65 39.03
CA TYR A 632 0.08 12.69 39.91
C TYR A 632 -0.82 11.54 40.34
N LEU A 633 -0.24 10.34 40.34
CA LEU A 633 -0.81 9.13 40.92
C LEU A 633 -0.04 8.75 42.18
N ARG A 634 -0.76 8.50 43.28
CA ARG A 634 -0.18 7.87 44.48
C ARG A 634 -0.47 6.37 44.47
N VAL A 635 0.58 5.57 44.25
CA VAL A 635 0.54 4.10 44.34
C VAL A 635 0.99 3.67 45.73
N SER A 636 0.12 2.95 46.43
CA SER A 636 0.37 2.40 47.76
C SER A 636 0.65 0.89 47.72
N PRO A 637 1.20 0.28 48.79
CA PRO A 637 1.32 -1.17 48.88
C PRO A 637 -0.03 -1.90 48.70
N ALA A 638 -0.01 -3.15 48.25
CA ALA A 638 -1.22 -3.94 47.96
C ALA A 638 -2.20 -4.03 49.15
N ASN A 639 -1.67 -4.09 50.38
CA ASN A 639 -2.43 -4.16 51.63
C ASN A 639 -2.76 -2.78 52.24
N SER A 640 -2.53 -1.68 51.52
CA SER A 640 -2.81 -0.33 52.02
C SER A 640 -4.30 -0.03 52.17
N ASN A 641 -4.64 0.81 53.14
CA ASN A 641 -5.98 1.35 53.39
C ASN A 641 -6.18 2.78 52.84
N VAL A 642 -5.25 3.31 52.04
CA VAL A 642 -5.45 4.62 51.39
C VAL A 642 -6.69 4.53 50.49
N GLU A 643 -7.64 5.42 50.75
CA GLU A 643 -8.90 5.52 50.01
C GLU A 643 -8.66 6.01 48.58
N LEU A 644 -9.48 5.53 47.65
CA LEU A 644 -9.51 6.03 46.29
C LEU A 644 -10.09 7.45 46.30
N LYS A 645 -9.26 8.44 45.98
CA LYS A 645 -9.65 9.86 45.89
C LYS A 645 -9.12 10.44 44.60
N PHE A 646 -9.85 11.37 44.02
CA PHE A 646 -9.44 12.04 42.78
C PHE A 646 -10.01 13.46 42.73
N GLY A 647 -9.38 14.34 41.97
CA GLY A 647 -9.88 15.69 41.74
C GLY A 647 -8.89 16.55 40.97
N THR A 648 -9.26 17.82 40.79
CA THR A 648 -8.44 18.89 40.20
C THR A 648 -8.18 20.02 41.22
N GLY A 649 -7.94 19.63 42.48
CA GLY A 649 -7.71 20.58 43.59
C GLY A 649 -8.96 21.30 44.12
N LYS A 650 -10.17 20.77 43.88
CA LYS A 650 -11.44 21.25 44.44
C LYS A 650 -12.18 20.15 45.19
#